data_AF-A0A2E5VH55-F1
#
_entry.id   AF-A0A2E5VH55-F1
#
_cell.length_a   1.000
_cell.length_b   1.000
_cell.length_c   1.000
_cell.angle_alpha   90.00
_cell.angle_beta   90.00
_cell.angle_gamma   90.00
#
_symmetry.space_group_name_H-M   'P 1'
#
loop_
_entity.id
_entity.type
_entity.pdbx_description
1 polymer ?
#
loop_
_entity_poly.entity_id
_entity_poly.type
_entity_poly.pdbx_seq_one_letter_code
_entity_poly.pdbx_strand_id
1 'polypeptide(L)'
;MSNRTQVLCTLAAVTVTLLACSLDCNMAIASETVFNGSSGNVSLAAARIDRQYKAWQPETGWSGNMVKNPGFEEDFINTNAEGHVLSFKGDWFYNQKDLRPDYWQLNGDAKLIERISQDGKHALQLGANSSATQSYPRASSQHGGGAWGGGETRPIPVRDGDRPGFNQPWKATVRCRGGGTLQLGSVQATAPAGNQWHVLAVELPAAEVGGPEQSVAVTLKGPGSFDDVVIQTRLHDTPNLLPDPSFEHGKKSDDIDGWSKQQKFRAIGPTYYVWTDWNHAFRPNRGPVQLDDMIAHSGKQSLRFDVYPGDEKFVESNLIQLNQTTPGVIEVSAFVRADRIMLIDIRCVDEEGVWMPAQRPRAPEYSGGGSFLYGNGTFGWRWVRKFFATPIDPDTGQPRSVKGVRARLCARGFNAHTLDDSGTRPQSLQVGTVWWDDVRVTERPASADQLRARGVTIPAPVQPSPDLATDAKLDFGQRRVGDNTLTYQFTNGGEAGNYQLRLTTTFPGSESVDTASKSIHVAPGQRAVLTAPYTVHHLTVDLEKQATFRVALLRDDNLITGAHYAFNTWPVVVDFDVARSYNLPQENPVTVSMNLGVSDETLSKVTELEMQLKLAATGEVLSSQTWDDPRAAFQSTIADLPTEKEQSYEFNLPSPQWWVDRNNLIVTQVDLSPLKVWPHDYPVRDTVLVLRGLDAGGNELFTDQSDPFCRMDQRPALPPIESVSIREDGALLINGEPKFITGATHQQQRITHTPEIIAQLGLTGHRLWNVGDLASIQDAWNTLNIYALQAKPPGDSGGGTRPNVELTSAEQEALVQFVEGGGLKNIVTIQTGGWEGTIDVENAEEVSKHRAMNEWIAELTGRPLAISTSGAYNAWWLSKLVWYDINHAETEMWGPMDFNVIWTPYMKRARPDRPTAWAYLPQLYENHPYERLRFETYENIVRGSVGTSMIQGIGDPTFNRGLAGELRGLEAPLNSTDPAPQVSIEPAGLSHKVT
;
A
#
# COMPACT_ATOMS: atom_id res chain seq x y z
N MET A 1 54.00 -39.68 -63.10
CA MET A 1 54.48 -41.08 -63.29
C MET A 1 55.66 -41.26 -62.34
N SER A 2 55.81 -42.32 -61.57
CA SER A 2 55.26 -43.69 -61.67
C SER A 2 54.99 -44.36 -60.30
N ASN A 3 53.98 -45.25 -60.28
CA ASN A 3 53.86 -46.56 -59.59
C ASN A 3 55.05 -47.07 -58.72
N ARG A 4 54.90 -47.90 -57.67
CA ARG A 4 53.75 -48.52 -56.95
C ARG A 4 54.27 -49.23 -55.65
N THR A 5 53.36 -49.88 -54.89
CA THR A 5 53.61 -50.94 -53.87
C THR A 5 54.01 -50.40 -52.48
N GLN A 6 53.24 -50.48 -51.37
CA GLN A 6 52.50 -51.56 -50.66
C GLN A 6 53.39 -52.41 -49.71
N VAL A 7 52.91 -52.67 -48.47
CA VAL A 7 53.07 -53.89 -47.62
C VAL A 7 53.62 -53.73 -46.16
N LEU A 8 52.78 -54.19 -45.21
CA LEU A 8 52.97 -54.79 -43.86
C LEU A 8 53.40 -54.03 -42.59
N CYS A 9 52.83 -54.53 -41.48
CA CYS A 9 52.93 -54.10 -40.08
C CYS A 9 54.09 -54.76 -39.32
N THR A 10 54.41 -54.26 -38.12
CA THR A 10 54.85 -55.11 -37.00
C THR A 10 54.46 -54.50 -35.65
N LEU A 11 54.02 -55.33 -34.68
CA LEU A 11 53.88 -54.95 -33.27
C LEU A 11 55.21 -55.08 -32.53
N ALA A 12 55.42 -54.24 -31.52
CA ALA A 12 56.21 -54.62 -30.33
C ALA A 12 55.66 -53.87 -29.10
N ALA A 13 55.51 -54.57 -27.99
CA ALA A 13 55.10 -54.00 -26.70
C ALA A 13 56.25 -54.13 -25.69
N VAL A 14 56.51 -53.07 -24.91
CA VAL A 14 57.38 -53.15 -23.72
C VAL A 14 56.78 -52.32 -22.59
N THR A 15 56.84 -52.90 -21.39
CA THR A 15 56.35 -52.48 -20.09
C THR A 15 56.82 -51.09 -19.63
N VAL A 16 55.97 -50.35 -18.92
CA VAL A 16 56.35 -49.17 -18.11
C VAL A 16 56.21 -49.51 -16.63
N THR A 17 57.28 -49.26 -15.86
CA THR A 17 57.31 -49.42 -14.40
C THR A 17 56.94 -48.09 -13.72
N LEU A 18 56.11 -48.15 -12.69
CA LEU A 18 55.73 -47.02 -11.84
C LEU A 18 56.92 -46.48 -11.02
N LEU A 19 57.10 -45.16 -11.01
CA LEU A 19 57.63 -44.43 -9.86
C LEU A 19 57.09 -42.99 -9.85
N ALA A 20 56.74 -42.48 -8.67
CA ALA A 20 56.13 -41.17 -8.50
C ALA A 20 57.15 -40.14 -7.98
N CYS A 21 57.06 -38.89 -8.44
CA CYS A 21 56.92 -37.69 -7.59
C CYS A 21 56.94 -36.34 -8.36
N SER A 22 56.13 -35.41 -7.85
CA SER A 22 56.36 -33.95 -7.73
C SER A 22 56.56 -33.01 -8.94
N LEU A 23 55.66 -32.01 -8.96
CA LEU A 23 55.79 -30.59 -9.37
C LEU A 23 55.79 -30.14 -10.86
N ASP A 24 54.80 -29.27 -11.10
CA ASP A 24 54.83 -27.97 -11.77
C ASP A 24 54.83 -27.74 -13.30
N CYS A 25 53.83 -26.91 -13.65
CA CYS A 25 53.77 -25.87 -14.70
C CYS A 25 53.56 -26.22 -16.19
N ASN A 26 52.47 -25.63 -16.70
CA ASN A 26 52.29 -25.02 -18.04
C ASN A 26 52.60 -25.85 -19.31
N MET A 27 51.56 -26.13 -20.09
CA MET A 27 51.33 -25.39 -21.36
C MET A 27 49.98 -25.72 -22.02
N ALA A 28 49.53 -24.81 -22.89
CA ALA A 28 48.31 -24.95 -23.68
C ALA A 28 48.48 -25.90 -24.88
N ILE A 29 47.40 -26.57 -25.27
CA ILE A 29 47.22 -27.09 -26.64
C ILE A 29 45.79 -26.73 -27.08
N ALA A 30 45.67 -26.13 -28.27
CA ALA A 30 44.40 -25.92 -28.95
C ALA A 30 44.00 -27.16 -29.75
N SER A 31 42.70 -27.38 -29.91
CA SER A 31 42.17 -28.30 -30.92
C SER A 31 41.06 -27.63 -31.72
N GLU A 32 41.35 -27.29 -32.97
CA GLU A 32 40.32 -27.01 -33.97
C GLU A 32 39.43 -28.25 -34.13
N THR A 33 38.13 -28.07 -34.37
CA THR A 33 37.33 -29.09 -35.05
C THR A 33 36.35 -28.40 -35.99
N VAL A 34 36.30 -28.93 -37.22
CA VAL A 34 35.73 -28.30 -38.40
C VAL A 34 34.20 -28.30 -38.39
N PHE A 35 33.59 -27.18 -38.78
CA PHE A 35 32.17 -27.12 -39.14
C PHE A 35 31.89 -27.92 -40.41
N ASN A 36 30.88 -28.79 -40.38
CA ASN A 36 30.18 -29.21 -41.59
C ASN A 36 28.70 -29.43 -41.23
N GLY A 37 27.78 -28.82 -41.98
CA GLY A 37 26.40 -28.63 -41.54
C GLY A 37 25.37 -29.52 -42.24
N SER A 38 24.29 -29.83 -41.52
CA SER A 38 22.95 -30.06 -42.09
C SER A 38 21.88 -30.04 -41.00
N SER A 39 20.90 -29.15 -41.14
CA SER A 39 19.52 -29.22 -40.61
C SER A 39 19.21 -30.17 -39.43
N GLY A 40 19.01 -29.60 -38.24
CA GLY A 40 18.38 -30.29 -37.11
C GLY A 40 18.06 -29.34 -35.96
N ASN A 41 16.78 -29.23 -35.57
CA ASN A 41 16.38 -28.48 -34.37
C ASN A 41 16.95 -29.19 -33.12
N VAL A 42 17.99 -28.62 -32.51
CA VAL A 42 18.54 -29.11 -31.24
C VAL A 42 18.76 -27.94 -30.28
N SER A 43 18.15 -28.09 -29.11
CA SER A 43 18.37 -27.32 -27.89
C SER A 43 19.83 -26.85 -27.72
N LEU A 44 20.05 -25.53 -27.77
CA LEU A 44 21.35 -24.89 -27.54
C LEU A 44 21.39 -23.99 -26.29
N ALA A 45 20.39 -24.11 -25.42
CA ALA A 45 20.26 -23.30 -24.20
C ALA A 45 20.98 -23.86 -22.96
N ALA A 46 21.46 -25.11 -22.98
CA ALA A 46 21.80 -25.85 -21.75
C ALA A 46 23.31 -26.10 -21.49
N ALA A 47 24.23 -25.67 -22.37
CA ALA A 47 25.61 -26.19 -22.39
C ALA A 47 26.74 -25.15 -22.22
N ARG A 48 26.45 -23.91 -21.80
CA ARG A 48 27.49 -22.88 -21.52
C ARG A 48 27.31 -22.08 -20.22
N ILE A 49 26.34 -22.43 -19.37
CA ILE A 49 26.17 -21.85 -18.04
C ILE A 49 26.73 -22.82 -16.98
N ASP A 50 28.02 -23.16 -17.09
CA ASP A 50 28.69 -23.96 -16.07
C ASP A 50 30.20 -23.67 -16.00
N ARG A 51 30.61 -23.06 -14.86
CA ARG A 51 31.95 -23.15 -14.21
C ARG A 51 32.21 -22.08 -13.13
N GLN A 52 31.42 -21.02 -13.04
CA GLN A 52 31.59 -19.98 -12.00
C GLN A 52 30.32 -19.53 -11.27
N TYR A 53 29.19 -20.22 -11.47
CA TYR A 53 28.05 -20.05 -10.57
C TYR A 53 28.24 -20.94 -9.34
N LYS A 54 29.02 -20.46 -8.37
CA LYS A 54 28.67 -20.71 -6.98
C LYS A 54 27.63 -19.66 -6.62
N ALA A 55 26.43 -20.10 -6.22
CA ALA A 55 25.54 -19.25 -5.45
C ALA A 55 26.36 -18.62 -4.31
N TRP A 56 26.15 -17.34 -4.03
CA TRP A 56 26.86 -16.68 -2.93
C TRP A 56 26.55 -17.44 -1.64
N GLN A 57 27.54 -18.16 -1.10
CA GLN A 57 27.35 -18.98 0.09
C GLN A 57 27.55 -18.11 1.32
N PRO A 58 26.72 -18.26 2.36
CA PRO A 58 26.86 -17.50 3.60
C PRO A 58 28.24 -17.74 4.21
N GLU A 59 29.02 -16.66 4.34
CA GLU A 59 30.36 -16.74 4.91
C GLU A 59 30.28 -16.93 6.43
N THR A 60 30.82 -18.04 6.93
CA THR A 60 30.78 -18.39 8.35
C THR A 60 31.35 -17.25 9.22
N GLY A 61 30.58 -16.80 10.21
CA GLY A 61 30.96 -15.68 11.08
C GLY A 61 30.53 -14.29 10.57
N TRP A 62 29.82 -14.20 9.45
CA TRP A 62 29.16 -12.97 8.97
C TRP A 62 27.64 -13.08 9.02
N SER A 63 26.95 -11.94 9.04
CA SER A 63 25.49 -11.90 8.91
C SER A 63 25.04 -12.38 7.53
N GLY A 64 23.75 -12.67 7.36
CA GLY A 64 23.18 -12.71 6.02
C GLY A 64 23.20 -11.34 5.33
N ASN A 65 22.73 -11.32 4.08
CA ASN A 65 22.65 -10.09 3.29
C ASN A 65 21.61 -9.13 3.88
N MET A 66 22.05 -7.91 4.23
CA MET A 66 21.22 -6.83 4.76
C MET A 66 20.66 -5.90 3.66
N VAL A 67 21.08 -6.06 2.40
CA VAL A 67 20.67 -5.18 1.30
C VAL A 67 19.21 -5.36 0.94
N LYS A 68 18.52 -4.24 0.78
CA LYS A 68 17.19 -4.15 0.15
C LYS A 68 17.37 -3.94 -1.34
N ASN A 69 16.61 -4.66 -2.15
CA ASN A 69 16.73 -4.66 -3.61
C ASN A 69 18.18 -4.88 -4.13
N PRO A 70 18.81 -6.02 -3.77
CA PRO A 70 20.20 -6.31 -4.16
C PRO A 70 20.40 -6.69 -5.62
N GLY A 71 19.37 -7.23 -6.29
CA GLY A 71 19.40 -7.61 -7.70
C GLY A 71 18.79 -6.57 -8.63
N PHE A 72 18.27 -5.46 -8.10
CA PHE A 72 17.54 -4.45 -8.86
C PHE A 72 16.28 -5.02 -9.55
N GLU A 73 15.69 -6.06 -8.96
CA GLU A 73 14.47 -6.75 -9.41
C GLU A 73 13.21 -6.18 -8.76
N GLU A 74 13.36 -5.47 -7.64
CA GLU A 74 12.27 -4.80 -6.92
C GLU A 74 12.10 -3.35 -7.47
N ASP A 75 10.89 -3.00 -7.95
CA ASP A 75 10.54 -1.76 -8.68
C ASP A 75 9.09 -1.34 -8.31
N PHE A 76 8.96 -0.46 -7.30
CA PHE A 76 7.75 -0.14 -6.52
C PHE A 76 7.74 1.32 -5.95
N ILE A 77 8.50 2.26 -6.53
CA ILE A 77 8.57 3.69 -6.16
C ILE A 77 8.74 3.98 -4.65
N ASN A 78 9.87 3.62 -4.00
CA ASN A 78 10.32 4.31 -2.77
C ASN A 78 11.82 4.13 -2.46
N THR A 79 12.52 5.23 -2.18
CA THR A 79 13.95 5.23 -1.79
C THR A 79 14.21 5.25 -0.28
N ASN A 80 13.20 5.52 0.55
CA ASN A 80 13.38 5.91 1.96
C ASN A 80 12.79 4.89 2.95
N ALA A 81 13.49 3.76 3.17
CA ALA A 81 13.17 2.81 4.25
C ALA A 81 14.41 2.48 5.10
N GLU A 82 14.31 2.61 6.43
CA GLU A 82 15.43 2.39 7.37
C GLU A 82 15.93 0.93 7.38
N GLY A 83 17.25 0.70 7.44
CA GLY A 83 17.88 -0.64 7.40
C GLY A 83 17.53 -1.65 8.51
N HIS A 84 16.64 -1.29 9.46
CA HIS A 84 16.23 -2.14 10.60
C HIS A 84 14.76 -2.56 10.58
N VAL A 85 13.97 -1.92 9.73
CA VAL A 85 12.58 -2.31 9.49
C VAL A 85 12.49 -2.61 8.00
N LEU A 86 12.24 -3.87 7.67
CA LEU A 86 11.73 -4.25 6.36
C LEU A 86 10.25 -3.89 6.34
N SER A 87 10.00 -2.57 6.34
CA SER A 87 8.66 -2.04 6.24
C SER A 87 8.30 -1.88 4.79
N PHE A 88 7.12 -2.39 4.48
CA PHE A 88 6.68 -2.69 3.14
C PHE A 88 5.44 -1.78 2.81
N LYS A 89 5.20 -1.47 1.52
CA LYS A 89 4.45 -0.30 0.97
C LYS A 89 3.08 -0.79 0.60
N GLY A 90 2.17 0.16 0.52
CA GLY A 90 1.04 -0.04 -0.34
C GLY A 90 -0.09 -0.68 0.42
N ASP A 91 -0.75 0.17 1.20
CA ASP A 91 -2.21 0.18 1.24
C ASP A 91 -2.82 0.57 -0.14
N TRP A 92 -1.98 0.88 -1.15
CA TRP A 92 -2.39 1.58 -2.37
C TRP A 92 -1.88 0.96 -3.70
N PHE A 93 -0.73 0.25 -3.77
CA PHE A 93 -0.06 -0.03 -5.07
C PHE A 93 0.52 -1.44 -5.25
N TYR A 94 -0.02 -2.23 -6.17
CA TYR A 94 0.66 -3.40 -6.74
C TYR A 94 1.36 -2.99 -8.05
N ASN A 95 2.60 -3.42 -8.27
CA ASN A 95 3.23 -3.50 -9.61
C ASN A 95 3.29 -2.17 -10.42
N GLN A 96 3.55 -1.07 -9.72
CA GLN A 96 4.03 0.18 -10.34
C GLN A 96 5.51 0.08 -10.64
N LYS A 97 5.83 -0.43 -11.83
CA LYS A 97 7.17 -0.26 -12.40
C LYS A 97 7.34 1.18 -12.86
N ASP A 98 8.22 1.93 -12.20
CA ASP A 98 8.75 3.20 -12.73
C ASP A 98 10.12 3.00 -13.41
N LEU A 99 10.58 1.75 -13.47
CA LEU A 99 11.86 1.31 -14.03
C LEU A 99 13.06 1.91 -13.28
N ARG A 100 12.88 2.24 -11.99
CA ARG A 100 13.94 2.66 -11.07
C ARG A 100 14.05 1.67 -9.90
N PRO A 101 15.27 1.36 -9.45
CA PRO A 101 15.45 0.45 -8.32
C PRO A 101 15.03 1.10 -6.98
N ASP A 102 14.10 0.46 -6.27
CA ASP A 102 13.71 0.88 -4.92
C ASP A 102 14.83 0.79 -3.88
N TYR A 103 14.64 1.53 -2.79
CA TYR A 103 15.50 1.59 -1.60
C TYR A 103 16.93 2.09 -1.86
N TRP A 104 17.20 2.53 -3.10
CA TRP A 104 18.43 3.16 -3.51
C TRP A 104 18.18 4.65 -3.69
N GLN A 105 18.85 5.49 -2.90
CA GLN A 105 18.88 6.92 -3.13
C GLN A 105 19.70 7.19 -4.40
N LEU A 106 19.00 7.43 -5.51
CA LEU A 106 19.58 7.72 -6.81
C LEU A 106 19.96 9.21 -6.93
N ASN A 107 21.08 9.48 -7.59
CA ASN A 107 21.53 10.80 -7.97
C ASN A 107 22.14 10.74 -9.37
N GLY A 108 21.80 11.69 -10.25
CA GLY A 108 22.18 11.67 -11.66
C GLY A 108 21.51 10.57 -12.48
N ASP A 109 22.03 10.32 -13.69
CA ASP A 109 21.49 9.35 -14.64
C ASP A 109 21.54 7.91 -14.09
N ALA A 110 20.37 7.30 -13.92
CA ALA A 110 20.20 5.91 -13.50
C ALA A 110 19.06 5.25 -14.31
N LYS A 111 19.24 3.99 -14.71
CA LYS A 111 18.19 3.19 -15.36
C LYS A 111 18.36 1.70 -15.10
N LEU A 112 17.27 0.96 -15.03
CA LEU A 112 17.32 -0.50 -15.16
C LEU A 112 17.64 -0.90 -16.62
N ILE A 113 18.38 -1.99 -16.78
CA ILE A 113 18.66 -2.64 -18.07
C ILE A 113 18.35 -4.13 -17.98
N GLU A 114 17.97 -4.76 -19.09
CA GLU A 114 17.73 -6.21 -19.12
C GLU A 114 19.03 -7.02 -18.97
N ARG A 115 18.97 -8.11 -18.21
CA ARG A 115 20.02 -9.13 -18.12
C ARG A 115 20.02 -10.01 -19.38
N ILE A 116 21.22 -10.26 -19.93
CA ILE A 116 21.40 -11.09 -21.13
C ILE A 116 21.75 -12.56 -20.78
N SER A 117 22.21 -12.88 -19.55
CA SER A 117 22.73 -14.24 -19.27
C SER A 117 22.88 -14.68 -17.79
N GLN A 118 22.14 -14.15 -16.81
CA GLN A 118 22.30 -14.50 -15.38
C GLN A 118 20.95 -14.48 -14.63
N ASP A 119 20.88 -15.10 -13.45
CA ASP A 119 19.66 -15.22 -12.63
C ASP A 119 19.01 -13.86 -12.30
N GLY A 120 17.81 -13.60 -12.82
CA GLY A 120 17.14 -12.29 -12.68
C GLY A 120 16.84 -11.67 -14.04
N LYS A 121 16.03 -10.62 -14.06
CA LYS A 121 15.63 -9.89 -15.27
C LYS A 121 16.41 -8.59 -15.44
N HIS A 122 16.90 -7.98 -14.37
CA HIS A 122 17.35 -6.59 -14.35
C HIS A 122 18.79 -6.42 -13.85
N ALA A 123 19.33 -5.22 -14.06
CA ALA A 123 20.58 -4.72 -13.51
C ALA A 123 20.53 -3.18 -13.49
N LEU A 124 21.23 -2.53 -12.56
CA LEU A 124 21.27 -1.06 -12.49
C LEU A 124 22.41 -0.49 -13.33
N GLN A 125 22.10 0.35 -14.33
CA GLN A 125 23.08 1.15 -15.06
C GLN A 125 23.14 2.57 -14.51
N LEU A 126 24.33 3.02 -14.12
CA LEU A 126 24.63 4.40 -13.71
C LEU A 126 25.48 5.12 -14.77
N GLY A 127 25.18 6.40 -14.99
CA GLY A 127 25.95 7.32 -15.82
C GLY A 127 27.22 7.86 -15.12
N ALA A 128 27.96 8.73 -15.81
CA ALA A 128 29.12 9.39 -15.20
C ALA A 128 28.70 10.40 -14.14
N ASN A 129 29.36 10.39 -12.98
CA ASN A 129 28.98 11.16 -11.77
C ASN A 129 27.65 10.76 -11.11
N SER A 130 26.93 9.78 -11.65
CA SER A 130 25.73 9.22 -11.02
C SER A 130 26.07 8.31 -9.84
N SER A 131 25.16 8.19 -8.88
CA SER A 131 25.31 7.29 -7.74
C SER A 131 23.99 6.67 -7.27
N ALA A 132 24.07 5.49 -6.67
CA ALA A 132 22.99 4.86 -5.91
C ALA A 132 23.47 4.54 -4.49
N THR A 133 22.79 5.05 -3.47
CA THR A 133 23.20 4.91 -2.06
C THR A 133 22.13 4.23 -1.21
N GLN A 134 22.55 3.36 -0.27
CA GLN A 134 21.67 2.81 0.77
C GLN A 134 22.36 2.93 2.14
N SER A 135 21.63 3.42 3.14
CA SER A 135 22.15 3.72 4.47
C SER A 135 21.54 2.81 5.53
N TYR A 136 22.40 2.25 6.38
CA TYR A 136 22.04 1.36 7.48
C TYR A 136 22.28 2.10 8.80
N PRO A 137 21.23 2.42 9.58
CA PRO A 137 21.40 2.91 10.94
C PRO A 137 22.10 1.87 11.84
N ARG A 138 22.21 2.21 13.12
CA ARG A 138 22.87 1.37 14.13
C ARG A 138 22.14 1.48 15.47
N ALA A 139 22.81 1.92 16.54
CA ALA A 139 22.23 2.06 17.86
C ALA A 139 21.35 3.33 17.92
N SER A 140 20.13 3.25 17.40
CA SER A 140 19.17 4.38 17.36
C SER A 140 17.75 3.99 17.79
N SER A 141 17.10 4.85 18.57
CA SER A 141 15.71 4.76 19.01
C SER A 141 14.90 5.95 18.52
N GLN A 142 13.57 5.91 18.63
CA GLN A 142 12.70 7.05 18.38
C GLN A 142 11.89 7.42 19.63
N HIS A 143 11.88 8.71 19.97
CA HIS A 143 11.21 9.27 21.14
C HIS A 143 10.14 10.29 20.72
N GLY A 144 8.99 10.27 21.43
CA GLY A 144 7.84 11.08 21.04
C GLY A 144 7.24 10.66 19.69
N GLY A 145 6.47 11.57 19.09
CA GLY A 145 5.74 11.33 17.84
C GLY A 145 4.43 10.56 18.04
N GLY A 146 3.39 10.99 17.33
CA GLY A 146 2.16 10.21 17.13
C GLY A 146 2.29 9.30 15.91
N ALA A 147 1.19 8.69 15.46
CA ALA A 147 1.15 7.99 14.16
C ALA A 147 1.57 8.91 12.99
N TRP A 148 1.22 10.20 13.10
CA TRP A 148 1.33 11.25 12.07
C TRP A 148 2.61 12.08 12.11
N GLY A 149 3.26 12.17 13.27
CA GLY A 149 4.44 12.99 13.47
C GLY A 149 5.62 12.10 13.78
N GLY A 150 6.64 12.09 12.91
CA GLY A 150 7.85 11.29 13.12
C GLY A 150 8.50 11.60 14.47
N GLY A 151 8.75 10.57 15.28
CA GLY A 151 9.47 10.71 16.53
C GLY A 151 10.91 11.18 16.31
N GLU A 152 11.45 11.92 17.28
CA GLU A 152 12.85 12.33 17.28
C GLU A 152 13.74 11.09 17.30
N THR A 153 14.59 10.93 16.30
CA THR A 153 15.55 9.82 16.26
C THR A 153 16.73 10.17 17.14
N ARG A 154 16.93 9.38 18.21
CA ARG A 154 17.97 9.58 19.20
C ARG A 154 18.97 8.42 19.17
N PRO A 155 20.26 8.67 19.46
CA PRO A 155 21.21 7.58 19.65
C PRO A 155 20.86 6.79 20.92
N ILE A 156 20.95 5.47 20.83
CA ILE A 156 20.94 4.59 22.01
C ILE A 156 22.33 4.72 22.66
N PRO A 157 22.44 5.13 23.94
CA PRO A 157 23.74 5.28 24.58
C PRO A 157 24.52 3.97 24.64
N VAL A 158 25.73 3.97 24.10
CA VAL A 158 26.73 2.90 24.24
C VAL A 158 27.91 3.47 25.01
N ARG A 159 28.33 2.81 26.10
CA ARG A 159 29.45 3.27 26.93
C ARG A 159 30.75 3.21 26.13
N ASP A 160 31.69 4.11 26.39
CA ASP A 160 32.93 4.18 25.60
C ASP A 160 33.78 2.89 25.69
N GLY A 161 33.78 2.22 26.84
CA GLY A 161 34.41 0.91 27.01
C GLY A 161 33.72 -0.24 26.26
N ASP A 162 32.45 -0.08 25.90
CA ASP A 162 31.66 -1.06 25.13
C ASP A 162 31.76 -0.85 23.61
N ARG A 163 32.12 0.37 23.15
CA ARG A 163 32.24 0.71 21.72
C ARG A 163 33.10 -0.30 20.93
N PRO A 164 34.27 -0.79 21.41
CA PRO A 164 35.09 -1.75 20.65
C PRO A 164 34.39 -3.08 20.38
N GLY A 165 33.56 -3.58 21.30
CA GLY A 165 32.77 -4.80 21.10
C GLY A 165 31.43 -4.54 20.38
N PHE A 166 30.98 -3.28 20.30
CA PHE A 166 29.82 -2.89 19.51
C PHE A 166 30.17 -2.70 18.02
N ASN A 167 31.30 -2.06 17.73
CA ASN A 167 31.84 -1.93 16.37
C ASN A 167 32.36 -3.28 15.87
N GLN A 168 31.92 -3.71 14.70
CA GLN A 168 32.37 -4.93 14.01
C GLN A 168 32.74 -4.58 12.57
N PRO A 169 33.65 -5.31 11.90
CA PRO A 169 33.92 -5.11 10.48
C PRO A 169 32.65 -5.25 9.63
N TRP A 170 32.54 -4.47 8.56
CA TRP A 170 31.49 -4.59 7.56
C TRP A 170 32.09 -4.97 6.22
N LYS A 171 31.34 -5.72 5.42
CA LYS A 171 31.74 -6.15 4.08
C LYS A 171 30.65 -5.81 3.09
N ALA A 172 31.05 -5.31 1.93
CA ALA A 172 30.16 -5.15 0.78
C ALA A 172 30.78 -5.82 -0.44
N THR A 173 29.96 -6.49 -1.24
CA THR A 173 30.34 -7.00 -2.56
C THR A 173 29.28 -6.67 -3.60
N VAL A 174 29.69 -6.47 -4.86
CA VAL A 174 28.76 -6.24 -5.98
C VAL A 174 29.36 -6.80 -7.26
N ARG A 175 28.53 -7.28 -8.18
CA ARG A 175 28.92 -7.51 -9.58
C ARG A 175 28.89 -6.17 -10.31
N CYS A 176 29.99 -5.80 -10.95
CA CYS A 176 30.15 -4.51 -11.63
C CYS A 176 30.81 -4.69 -13.00
N ARG A 177 30.42 -3.87 -13.98
CA ARG A 177 31.11 -3.71 -15.27
C ARG A 177 31.13 -2.25 -15.71
N GLY A 178 31.99 -1.90 -16.66
CA GLY A 178 31.97 -0.58 -17.31
C GLY A 178 32.67 0.55 -16.56
N GLY A 179 33.53 0.26 -15.57
CA GLY A 179 34.25 1.28 -14.79
C GLY A 179 33.62 1.64 -13.44
N GLY A 180 32.54 0.97 -13.03
CA GLY A 180 31.77 1.36 -11.84
C GLY A 180 32.51 1.09 -10.53
N THR A 181 32.22 1.91 -9.52
CA THR A 181 32.86 1.86 -8.19
C THR A 181 31.87 1.45 -7.11
N LEU A 182 32.28 0.53 -6.23
CA LEU A 182 31.64 0.21 -4.96
C LEU A 182 32.34 0.96 -3.84
N GLN A 183 31.59 1.68 -2.99
CA GLN A 183 32.08 2.31 -1.76
C GLN A 183 31.26 1.82 -0.57
N LEU A 184 31.93 1.61 0.58
CA LEU A 184 31.35 1.31 1.88
C LEU A 184 32.03 2.18 2.94
N GLY A 185 31.35 3.22 3.43
CA GLY A 185 31.98 4.19 4.33
C GLY A 185 33.24 4.85 3.71
N SER A 186 34.40 4.69 4.34
CA SER A 186 35.70 5.20 3.87
C SER A 186 36.34 4.40 2.73
N VAL A 187 36.00 3.12 2.57
CA VAL A 187 36.68 2.18 1.65
C VAL A 187 35.96 2.06 0.31
N GLN A 188 36.70 1.89 -0.79
CA GLN A 188 36.13 1.72 -2.13
C GLN A 188 36.97 0.81 -3.04
N ALA A 189 36.32 0.22 -4.04
CA ALA A 189 36.93 -0.57 -5.12
C ALA A 189 36.26 -0.25 -6.46
N THR A 190 37.04 -0.21 -7.55
CA THR A 190 36.57 0.19 -8.89
C THR A 190 36.81 -0.94 -9.89
N ALA A 191 35.81 -1.26 -10.70
CA ALA A 191 35.95 -2.24 -11.78
C ALA A 191 36.76 -1.67 -12.95
N PRO A 192 37.50 -2.50 -13.71
CA PRO A 192 38.04 -2.09 -15.00
C PRO A 192 36.95 -1.57 -15.95
N ALA A 193 37.35 -0.70 -16.88
CA ALA A 193 36.50 -0.32 -18.00
C ALA A 193 36.34 -1.51 -18.97
N GLY A 194 35.11 -1.78 -19.40
CA GLY A 194 34.79 -2.87 -20.33
C GLY A 194 33.46 -3.57 -20.01
N ASN A 195 33.07 -4.50 -20.88
CA ASN A 195 31.75 -5.15 -20.83
C ASN A 195 31.70 -6.44 -19.97
N GLN A 196 32.84 -6.86 -19.40
CA GLN A 196 32.92 -8.05 -18.54
C GLN A 196 32.48 -7.73 -17.11
N TRP A 197 31.76 -8.66 -16.49
CA TRP A 197 31.37 -8.57 -15.09
C TRP A 197 32.55 -8.95 -14.17
N HIS A 198 32.82 -8.10 -13.18
CA HIS A 198 33.80 -8.30 -12.13
C HIS A 198 33.07 -8.31 -10.77
N VAL A 199 33.49 -9.17 -9.85
CA VAL A 199 33.05 -9.08 -8.45
C VAL A 199 33.97 -8.09 -7.74
N LEU A 200 33.41 -6.97 -7.30
CA LEU A 200 34.08 -6.03 -6.40
C LEU A 200 33.78 -6.43 -4.96
N ALA A 201 34.77 -6.26 -4.08
CA ALA A 201 34.63 -6.49 -2.65
C ALA A 201 35.38 -5.39 -1.88
N VAL A 202 34.77 -4.88 -0.82
CA VAL A 202 35.38 -3.95 0.13
C VAL A 202 35.06 -4.39 1.56
N GLU A 203 36.00 -4.24 2.47
CA GLU A 203 35.82 -4.47 3.90
C GLU A 203 36.17 -3.17 4.65
N LEU A 204 35.21 -2.68 5.44
CA LEU A 204 35.35 -1.52 6.31
C LEU A 204 35.78 -2.01 7.70
N PRO A 205 37.02 -1.73 8.15
CA PRO A 205 37.52 -2.21 9.44
C PRO A 205 36.71 -1.64 10.61
N ALA A 206 36.58 -2.40 11.71
CA ALA A 206 35.78 -2.00 12.90
C ALA A 206 36.15 -0.61 13.47
N ALA A 207 37.42 -0.19 13.33
CA ALA A 207 37.90 1.13 13.77
C ALA A 207 37.38 2.29 12.89
N GLU A 208 37.00 2.04 11.64
CA GLU A 208 36.55 3.04 10.67
C GLU A 208 35.02 3.11 10.51
N VAL A 209 34.27 2.20 11.16
CA VAL A 209 32.79 2.17 11.14
C VAL A 209 32.16 3.40 11.82
N GLY A 210 32.95 4.16 12.59
CA GLY A 210 32.47 5.33 13.32
C GLY A 210 31.67 4.97 14.58
N GLY A 211 30.94 5.96 15.11
CA GLY A 211 30.18 5.82 16.34
C GLY A 211 28.96 4.90 16.21
N PRO A 212 28.50 4.24 17.30
CA PRO A 212 27.25 3.48 17.33
C PRO A 212 26.01 4.26 16.87
N GLU A 213 26.06 5.59 16.97
CA GLU A 213 25.04 6.53 16.51
C GLU A 213 25.07 6.83 14.99
N GLN A 214 26.16 6.51 14.30
CA GLN A 214 26.38 6.85 12.90
C GLN A 214 25.89 5.74 11.97
N SER A 215 25.23 6.10 10.87
CA SER A 215 24.83 5.13 9.84
C SER A 215 26.03 4.73 8.98
N VAL A 216 26.08 3.47 8.55
CA VAL A 216 27.02 3.00 7.52
C VAL A 216 26.31 3.06 6.17
N ALA A 217 26.93 3.68 5.17
CA ALA A 217 26.38 3.79 3.83
C ALA A 217 27.16 2.93 2.83
N VAL A 218 26.44 2.26 1.93
CA VAL A 218 26.97 1.78 0.65
C VAL A 218 26.63 2.79 -0.43
N THR A 219 27.59 3.04 -1.32
CA THR A 219 27.36 3.84 -2.53
C THR A 219 27.94 3.14 -3.74
N LEU A 220 27.11 2.93 -4.75
CA LEU A 220 27.52 2.56 -6.10
C LEU A 220 27.72 3.85 -6.90
N LYS A 221 28.83 4.00 -7.62
CA LYS A 221 29.13 5.20 -8.43
C LYS A 221 29.42 4.83 -9.87
N GLY A 222 28.73 5.47 -10.81
CA GLY A 222 28.96 5.28 -12.23
C GLY A 222 30.17 6.06 -12.78
N PRO A 223 30.54 5.83 -14.04
CA PRO A 223 29.81 5.01 -15.02
C PRO A 223 29.95 3.51 -14.76
N GLY A 224 28.86 2.74 -14.88
CA GLY A 224 28.90 1.27 -14.77
C GLY A 224 27.55 0.59 -14.63
N SER A 225 27.49 -0.71 -14.93
CA SER A 225 26.34 -1.57 -14.58
C SER A 225 26.65 -2.32 -13.29
N PHE A 226 25.66 -2.45 -12.40
CA PHE A 226 25.76 -3.03 -11.07
C PHE A 226 24.70 -4.11 -10.82
N ASP A 227 25.05 -5.09 -9.98
CA ASP A 227 24.18 -6.22 -9.69
C ASP A 227 24.59 -7.05 -8.48
N ASP A 228 23.68 -7.91 -7.99
CA ASP A 228 23.90 -8.88 -6.91
C ASP A 228 24.64 -8.27 -5.70
N VAL A 229 24.15 -7.12 -5.19
CA VAL A 229 24.76 -6.41 -4.07
C VAL A 229 24.59 -7.21 -2.77
N VAL A 230 25.67 -7.43 -2.04
CA VAL A 230 25.65 -8.08 -0.72
C VAL A 230 26.30 -7.17 0.31
N ILE A 231 25.66 -6.98 1.46
CA ILE A 231 26.23 -6.27 2.61
C ILE A 231 26.03 -7.07 3.88
N GLN A 232 27.10 -7.18 4.66
CA GLN A 232 27.16 -7.95 5.88
C GLN A 232 27.90 -7.18 6.97
N THR A 233 27.52 -7.46 8.22
CA THR A 233 28.37 -7.19 9.39
C THR A 233 29.02 -8.50 9.80
N ARG A 234 30.25 -8.46 10.31
CA ARG A 234 30.79 -9.60 11.03
C ARG A 234 29.94 -9.83 12.28
N LEU A 235 29.66 -11.09 12.58
CA LEU A 235 28.95 -11.48 13.79
C LEU A 235 29.93 -11.43 14.96
N HIS A 236 29.58 -10.69 16.01
CA HIS A 236 30.35 -10.68 17.26
C HIS A 236 30.22 -12.02 17.98
N ASP A 237 31.23 -12.39 18.77
CA ASP A 237 31.29 -13.65 19.54
C ASP A 237 30.32 -13.68 20.75
N THR A 238 29.42 -12.69 20.90
CA THR A 238 28.32 -12.75 21.88
C THR A 238 27.42 -13.95 21.57
N PRO A 239 27.22 -14.88 22.51
CA PRO A 239 26.39 -16.06 22.26
C PRO A 239 24.93 -15.67 21.97
N ASN A 240 24.26 -16.42 21.09
CA ASN A 240 22.82 -16.33 20.95
C ASN A 240 22.17 -16.82 22.26
N LEU A 241 21.21 -16.06 22.78
CA LEU A 241 20.52 -16.35 24.03
C LEU A 241 19.15 -17.03 23.84
N LEU A 242 18.71 -17.20 22.59
CA LEU A 242 17.50 -17.94 22.25
C LEU A 242 17.78 -19.46 22.14
N PRO A 243 17.04 -20.36 22.83
CA PRO A 243 17.37 -21.79 22.88
C PRO A 243 17.14 -22.59 21.59
N ASP A 244 16.03 -22.35 20.88
CA ASP A 244 15.77 -22.92 19.54
C ASP A 244 15.59 -21.77 18.55
N PRO A 245 16.69 -21.32 17.92
CA PRO A 245 16.67 -20.17 17.03
C PRO A 245 16.18 -20.49 15.61
N SER A 246 16.32 -21.75 15.19
CA SER A 246 16.03 -22.23 13.83
C SER A 246 14.76 -23.11 13.79
N PHE A 247 13.99 -23.14 14.87
CA PHE A 247 12.72 -23.86 14.99
C PHE A 247 12.82 -25.37 14.70
N GLU A 248 13.97 -25.98 15.02
CA GLU A 248 14.25 -27.39 14.72
C GLU A 248 13.54 -28.36 15.68
N HIS A 249 12.81 -27.82 16.68
CA HIS A 249 12.06 -28.58 17.68
C HIS A 249 10.57 -28.22 17.66
N GLY A 250 9.71 -29.24 17.69
CA GLY A 250 8.26 -29.08 17.73
C GLY A 250 7.52 -30.01 16.77
N LYS A 251 6.23 -29.72 16.56
CA LYS A 251 5.37 -30.37 15.56
C LYS A 251 4.73 -29.28 14.68
N LYS A 252 4.13 -29.68 13.56
CA LYS A 252 3.24 -28.82 12.76
C LYS A 252 1.96 -28.51 13.55
N SER A 253 2.04 -27.50 14.42
CA SER A 253 0.99 -27.02 15.33
C SER A 253 1.12 -25.53 15.57
N ASP A 254 0.09 -24.91 16.17
CA ASP A 254 0.11 -23.54 16.69
C ASP A 254 0.81 -23.42 18.07
N ASP A 255 1.20 -24.57 18.63
CA ASP A 255 2.04 -24.72 19.80
C ASP A 255 3.48 -24.94 19.31
N ILE A 256 4.34 -23.94 19.54
CA ILE A 256 5.71 -23.85 19.03
C ILE A 256 6.64 -23.75 20.24
N ASP A 257 7.57 -24.70 20.38
CA ASP A 257 8.42 -24.81 21.56
C ASP A 257 9.21 -23.50 21.79
N GLY A 258 9.07 -22.93 22.98
CA GLY A 258 9.75 -21.68 23.35
C GLY A 258 9.07 -20.38 22.93
N TRP A 259 7.90 -20.43 22.27
CA TRP A 259 7.16 -19.27 21.78
C TRP A 259 5.68 -19.26 22.19
N SER A 260 5.08 -18.08 22.25
CA SER A 260 3.64 -17.91 22.50
C SER A 260 2.81 -18.28 21.27
N LYS A 261 1.56 -18.66 21.48
CA LYS A 261 0.51 -18.58 20.44
C LYS A 261 0.44 -17.16 19.85
N GLN A 262 -0.11 -17.01 18.65
CA GLN A 262 -0.26 -15.70 18.02
C GLN A 262 -1.11 -14.72 18.84
N GLN A 263 -0.66 -13.46 18.90
CA GLN A 263 -1.30 -12.35 19.61
C GLN A 263 -1.52 -11.16 18.68
N LYS A 264 -2.47 -10.26 18.98
CA LYS A 264 -2.76 -9.07 18.16
C LYS A 264 -1.65 -8.02 18.30
N PHE A 265 -0.95 -7.70 17.22
CA PHE A 265 0.07 -6.66 17.17
C PHE A 265 -0.59 -5.28 17.16
N ARG A 266 -0.26 -4.43 18.15
CA ARG A 266 -0.88 -3.11 18.39
C ARG A 266 0.15 -1.98 18.56
N ALA A 267 1.38 -2.18 18.08
CA ALA A 267 2.47 -1.21 18.28
C ALA A 267 2.40 -0.02 17.32
N ILE A 268 1.67 -0.18 16.22
CA ILE A 268 1.03 0.91 15.49
C ILE A 268 -0.35 1.02 16.16
N GLY A 269 -0.62 2.14 16.84
CA GLY A 269 -1.94 2.37 17.44
C GLY A 269 -3.01 2.59 16.36
N PRO A 270 -4.30 2.64 16.70
CA PRO A 270 -5.32 2.98 15.72
C PRO A 270 -4.97 4.33 15.07
N THR A 271 -4.89 4.35 13.75
CA THR A 271 -4.73 5.57 12.97
C THR A 271 -5.94 6.47 13.16
N TYR A 272 -5.73 7.78 13.07
CA TYR A 272 -6.81 8.77 13.07
C TYR A 272 -7.78 8.59 11.89
N TYR A 273 -7.26 8.15 10.73
CA TYR A 273 -8.06 7.61 9.63
C TYR A 273 -8.39 6.15 9.89
N VAL A 274 -9.27 5.99 10.87
CA VAL A 274 -9.75 4.75 11.47
C VAL A 274 -10.20 3.69 10.45
N TRP A 275 -10.64 4.12 9.26
CA TRP A 275 -11.45 3.37 8.29
C TRP A 275 -10.77 2.14 7.65
N THR A 276 -9.46 2.20 7.42
CA THR A 276 -8.69 1.10 6.79
C THR A 276 -8.36 -0.03 7.76
N ASP A 277 -8.24 0.29 9.07
CA ASP A 277 -7.79 -0.62 10.11
C ASP A 277 -8.92 -1.13 11.03
N TRP A 278 -10.01 -0.37 11.23
CA TRP A 278 -10.95 -0.61 12.36
C TRP A 278 -11.62 -1.97 12.37
N ASN A 279 -12.05 -2.43 11.19
CA ASN A 279 -12.77 -3.70 11.07
C ASN A 279 -11.89 -4.89 11.50
N HIS A 280 -10.57 -4.70 11.58
CA HIS A 280 -9.60 -5.72 11.95
C HIS A 280 -8.85 -5.45 13.25
N ALA A 281 -8.72 -4.18 13.67
CA ALA A 281 -8.07 -3.79 14.93
C ALA A 281 -8.69 -4.48 16.16
N PHE A 282 -10.01 -4.71 16.14
CA PHE A 282 -10.74 -5.42 17.21
C PHE A 282 -11.04 -6.90 16.93
N ARG A 283 -10.91 -7.37 15.67
CA ARG A 283 -11.11 -8.78 15.34
C ARG A 283 -9.89 -9.61 15.76
N PRO A 284 -10.07 -10.91 16.08
CA PRO A 284 -8.96 -11.83 16.26
C PRO A 284 -8.23 -12.05 14.92
N ASN A 285 -6.94 -12.40 15.00
CA ASN A 285 -6.19 -12.87 13.83
C ASN A 285 -6.70 -14.24 13.39
N ARG A 286 -6.72 -14.51 12.08
CA ARG A 286 -7.38 -15.69 11.49
C ARG A 286 -6.40 -16.67 10.87
N GLY A 287 -5.45 -16.18 10.08
CA GLY A 287 -4.41 -17.04 9.50
C GLY A 287 -3.55 -17.70 10.60
N PRO A 288 -3.12 -18.96 10.43
CA PRO A 288 -2.30 -19.64 11.43
C PRO A 288 -0.88 -19.08 11.55
N VAL A 289 -0.21 -19.45 12.64
CA VAL A 289 1.24 -19.40 12.79
C VAL A 289 1.68 -20.84 13.11
N GLN A 290 2.61 -21.39 12.34
CA GLN A 290 2.97 -22.82 12.38
C GLN A 290 4.34 -23.08 11.75
N LEU A 291 4.89 -24.29 11.94
CA LEU A 291 6.15 -24.71 11.31
C LEU A 291 5.94 -25.17 9.85
N ASP A 292 6.86 -24.80 8.95
CA ASP A 292 6.86 -25.15 7.52
C ASP A 292 8.19 -25.82 7.13
N ASP A 293 8.11 -27.07 6.67
CA ASP A 293 9.23 -27.93 6.24
C ASP A 293 9.41 -27.99 4.72
N MET A 294 8.66 -27.18 3.95
CA MET A 294 8.93 -26.98 2.52
C MET A 294 9.89 -25.81 2.28
N ILE A 295 9.97 -24.87 3.22
CA ILE A 295 10.70 -23.62 3.14
C ILE A 295 11.44 -23.37 4.46
N ALA A 296 12.75 -23.56 4.42
CA ALA A 296 13.69 -23.25 5.49
C ALA A 296 14.84 -22.38 4.94
N HIS A 297 15.49 -21.60 5.82
CA HIS A 297 16.78 -20.98 5.54
C HIS A 297 17.91 -21.94 5.94
N SER A 298 17.81 -22.51 7.15
CA SER A 298 18.69 -23.55 7.64
C SER A 298 17.90 -24.74 8.20
N GLY A 299 18.53 -25.90 8.36
CA GLY A 299 17.89 -27.05 9.00
C GLY A 299 16.80 -27.69 8.15
N LYS A 300 15.64 -27.93 8.77
CA LYS A 300 14.52 -28.71 8.22
C LYS A 300 13.24 -27.92 8.09
N GLN A 301 13.02 -26.91 8.92
CA GLN A 301 11.76 -26.16 8.94
C GLN A 301 11.98 -24.73 9.42
N SER A 302 11.05 -23.83 9.09
CA SER A 302 11.04 -22.47 9.61
C SER A 302 9.68 -22.10 10.22
N LEU A 303 9.64 -21.01 10.98
CA LEU A 303 8.40 -20.50 11.55
C LEU A 303 7.64 -19.66 10.52
N ARG A 304 6.46 -20.14 10.09
CA ARG A 304 5.62 -19.47 9.11
C ARG A 304 4.41 -18.79 9.73
N PHE A 305 4.14 -17.57 9.28
CA PHE A 305 2.91 -16.83 9.53
C PHE A 305 2.10 -16.76 8.23
N ASP A 306 0.84 -17.19 8.29
CA ASP A 306 -0.13 -16.88 7.25
C ASP A 306 -0.85 -15.59 7.68
N VAL A 307 -0.76 -14.53 6.89
CA VAL A 307 -1.17 -13.18 7.27
C VAL A 307 -2.25 -12.69 6.32
N TYR A 308 -3.50 -12.98 6.68
CA TYR A 308 -4.67 -12.66 5.86
C TYR A 308 -4.91 -11.13 5.82
N PRO A 309 -5.67 -10.61 4.85
CA PRO A 309 -6.07 -9.20 4.81
C PRO A 309 -6.62 -8.69 6.16
N GLY A 310 -5.96 -7.71 6.76
CA GLY A 310 -6.28 -7.13 8.07
C GLY A 310 -5.74 -7.88 9.30
N ASP A 311 -5.13 -9.06 9.16
CA ASP A 311 -4.46 -9.73 10.28
C ASP A 311 -3.22 -8.93 10.71
N GLU A 312 -3.05 -8.74 12.03
CA GLU A 312 -1.90 -8.05 12.62
C GLU A 312 -1.41 -8.89 13.80
N LYS A 313 -0.35 -9.66 13.60
CA LYS A 313 0.03 -10.72 14.54
C LYS A 313 1.48 -10.64 14.97
N PHE A 314 1.72 -11.07 16.20
CA PHE A 314 3.05 -11.41 16.69
C PHE A 314 3.04 -12.73 17.46
N VAL A 315 4.19 -13.38 17.52
CA VAL A 315 4.51 -14.36 18.58
C VAL A 315 5.61 -13.81 19.47
N GLU A 316 5.64 -14.23 20.72
CA GLU A 316 6.58 -13.77 21.74
C GLU A 316 7.41 -14.94 22.27
N SER A 317 8.72 -14.77 22.42
CA SER A 317 9.59 -15.81 22.99
C SER A 317 9.33 -15.98 24.49
N ASN A 318 9.69 -17.15 25.03
CA ASN A 318 9.94 -17.30 26.45
C ASN A 318 10.94 -16.25 26.98
N LEU A 319 10.91 -16.01 28.29
CA LEU A 319 11.78 -15.02 28.94
C LEU A 319 13.26 -15.42 28.82
N ILE A 320 14.01 -14.65 28.04
CA ILE A 320 15.46 -14.77 27.87
C ILE A 320 16.12 -13.99 29.01
N GLN A 321 16.88 -14.68 29.86
CA GLN A 321 17.56 -14.06 30.99
C GLN A 321 18.78 -13.24 30.53
N LEU A 322 18.94 -12.06 31.11
CA LEU A 322 20.07 -11.15 30.88
C LEU A 322 20.78 -10.78 32.19
N ASN A 323 20.03 -10.63 33.28
CA ASN A 323 20.51 -10.22 34.60
C ASN A 323 21.46 -9.01 34.53
N GLN A 324 21.06 -7.95 33.82
CA GLN A 324 21.90 -6.77 33.64
C GLN A 324 22.20 -6.11 35.00
N THR A 325 23.49 -5.90 35.27
CA THR A 325 23.96 -5.06 36.39
C THR A 325 24.04 -3.58 35.98
N THR A 326 24.14 -3.31 34.68
CA THR A 326 24.11 -1.98 34.06
C THR A 326 23.33 -2.06 32.75
N PRO A 327 22.62 -1.00 32.32
CA PRO A 327 21.91 -0.96 31.04
C PRO A 327 22.80 -1.41 29.87
N GLY A 328 22.32 -2.37 29.08
CA GLY A 328 23.01 -2.91 27.90
C GLY A 328 22.09 -2.98 26.68
N VAL A 329 22.64 -2.72 25.50
CA VAL A 329 21.89 -2.67 24.24
C VAL A 329 21.56 -4.09 23.77
N ILE A 330 20.30 -4.34 23.41
CA ILE A 330 19.88 -5.64 22.89
C ILE A 330 19.81 -5.57 21.37
N GLU A 331 20.43 -6.53 20.68
CA GLU A 331 20.29 -6.75 19.24
C GLU A 331 19.46 -8.02 19.02
N VAL A 332 18.32 -7.87 18.35
CA VAL A 332 17.49 -8.98 17.87
C VAL A 332 17.55 -9.00 16.35
N SER A 333 17.75 -10.17 15.78
CA SER A 333 17.95 -10.39 14.34
C SER A 333 17.38 -11.73 13.90
N ALA A 334 17.10 -11.89 12.61
CA ALA A 334 16.57 -13.13 12.03
C ALA A 334 16.85 -13.17 10.53
N PHE A 335 16.78 -14.37 9.93
CA PHE A 335 16.49 -14.50 8.51
C PHE A 335 14.98 -14.44 8.29
N VAL A 336 14.55 -13.68 7.28
CA VAL A 336 13.15 -13.55 6.91
C VAL A 336 12.97 -13.67 5.39
N ARG A 337 11.93 -14.40 4.99
CA ARG A 337 11.39 -14.47 3.63
C ARG A 337 9.93 -14.05 3.70
N ALA A 338 9.39 -13.44 2.65
CA ALA A 338 7.94 -13.32 2.53
C ALA A 338 7.45 -13.44 1.09
N ASP A 339 6.16 -13.74 0.96
CA ASP A 339 5.35 -13.50 -0.22
C ASP A 339 4.20 -12.55 0.17
N ARG A 340 3.99 -11.52 -0.65
CA ARG A 340 2.90 -10.52 -0.52
C ARG A 340 2.63 -10.08 0.92
N ILE A 341 3.63 -9.52 1.61
CA ILE A 341 3.42 -8.94 2.94
C ILE A 341 3.40 -7.40 2.93
N MET A 342 2.49 -6.84 3.74
CA MET A 342 2.34 -5.40 3.97
C MET A 342 3.40 -4.85 4.93
N LEU A 343 3.67 -5.54 6.05
CA LEU A 343 4.71 -5.12 7.00
C LEU A 343 5.24 -6.30 7.82
N ILE A 344 6.54 -6.29 8.08
CA ILE A 344 7.19 -7.10 9.12
C ILE A 344 7.97 -6.21 10.08
N ASP A 345 8.04 -6.60 11.34
CA ASP A 345 8.78 -5.87 12.38
C ASP A 345 9.34 -6.84 13.42
N ILE A 346 10.43 -6.46 14.06
CA ILE A 346 10.97 -7.13 15.23
C ILE A 346 10.76 -6.21 16.43
N ARG A 347 10.28 -6.76 17.54
CA ARG A 347 10.14 -6.04 18.80
C ARG A 347 10.72 -6.81 19.98
N CYS A 348 10.82 -6.11 21.09
CA CYS A 348 11.37 -6.60 22.34
C CYS A 348 10.60 -5.96 23.50
N VAL A 349 10.28 -6.77 24.51
CA VAL A 349 9.78 -6.32 25.81
C VAL A 349 10.67 -6.87 26.92
N ASP A 350 10.70 -6.23 28.09
CA ASP A 350 11.45 -6.70 29.24
C ASP A 350 10.72 -7.81 30.04
N GLU A 351 11.24 -8.19 31.22
CA GLU A 351 10.63 -9.20 32.07
C GLU A 351 9.17 -8.89 32.48
N GLU A 352 8.83 -7.61 32.64
CA GLU A 352 7.52 -7.08 33.06
C GLU A 352 6.57 -6.84 31.88
N GLY A 353 7.05 -6.98 30.64
CA GLY A 353 6.28 -6.73 29.42
C GLY A 353 6.33 -5.27 28.94
N VAL A 354 7.20 -4.44 29.53
CA VAL A 354 7.41 -3.05 29.12
C VAL A 354 8.15 -3.01 27.79
N TRP A 355 7.69 -2.16 26.86
CA TRP A 355 8.31 -2.01 25.54
C TRP A 355 9.74 -1.45 25.64
N MET A 356 10.70 -2.19 25.07
CA MET A 356 12.08 -1.73 24.94
C MET A 356 12.18 -0.64 23.86
N PRO A 357 12.75 0.56 24.14
CA PRO A 357 12.84 1.63 23.15
C PRO A 357 13.70 1.27 21.93
N ALA A 358 13.17 1.51 20.74
CA ALA A 358 13.83 1.29 19.44
C ALA A 358 13.22 2.22 18.39
N GLN A 359 13.71 2.17 17.15
CA GLN A 359 13.02 2.79 16.01
C GLN A 359 11.59 2.23 15.86
N ARG A 360 10.63 3.13 15.58
CA ARG A 360 9.22 2.80 15.47
C ARG A 360 8.78 2.73 14.00
N PRO A 361 7.83 1.85 13.67
CA PRO A 361 6.98 2.02 12.52
C PRO A 361 6.16 3.33 12.63
N ARG A 362 6.09 4.10 11.53
CA ARG A 362 5.35 5.36 11.32
C ARG A 362 4.14 5.13 10.40
N ALA A 363 3.08 5.96 10.45
CA ALA A 363 1.92 5.79 9.57
C ALA A 363 2.07 6.54 8.21
N PRO A 364 1.37 6.13 7.13
CA PRO A 364 1.63 6.65 5.77
C PRO A 364 1.09 8.03 5.43
N GLU A 365 -0.06 8.41 5.98
CA GLU A 365 -1.10 8.89 5.07
C GLU A 365 -1.11 10.41 4.80
N TYR A 366 -0.22 11.23 5.39
CA TYR A 366 -0.42 12.70 5.34
C TYR A 366 0.81 13.67 5.44
N SER A 367 1.91 13.49 4.70
CA SER A 367 2.75 14.67 4.34
C SER A 367 3.73 14.45 3.17
N GLY A 368 3.88 15.49 2.33
CA GLY A 368 4.84 15.58 1.23
C GLY A 368 6.31 15.70 1.63
N GLY A 369 6.66 15.35 2.88
CA GLY A 369 8.03 15.17 3.37
C GLY A 369 8.16 13.73 3.86
N GLY A 370 8.62 12.84 2.97
CA GLY A 370 8.44 11.39 3.10
C GLY A 370 8.80 10.79 4.47
N SER A 371 7.91 9.95 4.99
CA SER A 371 8.01 9.33 6.31
C SER A 371 8.03 7.80 6.19
N PHE A 372 9.24 7.25 6.32
CA PHE A 372 9.66 5.86 6.37
C PHE A 372 8.63 4.82 6.85
N LEU A 373 8.04 4.05 5.91
CA LEU A 373 7.57 2.68 6.17
C LEU A 373 7.23 1.78 4.94
N TYR A 374 7.76 1.99 3.72
CA TYR A 374 7.08 1.45 2.51
C TYR A 374 7.97 0.79 1.39
N GLY A 375 7.78 -0.51 1.08
CA GLY A 375 7.80 -1.24 -0.25
C GLY A 375 7.22 -2.72 -0.27
N ASN A 376 6.01 -3.05 -0.77
CA ASN A 376 5.29 -4.35 -0.56
C ASN A 376 6.11 -5.58 -1.03
N GLY A 377 6.21 -6.62 -0.18
CA GLY A 377 7.29 -7.59 -0.32
C GLY A 377 6.88 -9.01 -0.72
N THR A 378 7.30 -9.45 -1.91
CA THR A 378 7.69 -10.85 -2.16
C THR A 378 9.21 -10.90 -2.34
N PHE A 379 9.93 -11.54 -1.42
CA PHE A 379 11.40 -11.57 -1.39
C PHE A 379 11.94 -12.89 -0.82
N GLY A 380 13.07 -13.34 -1.36
CA GLY A 380 13.84 -14.47 -0.81
C GLY A 380 14.48 -14.11 0.54
N TRP A 381 15.17 -15.06 1.17
CA TRP A 381 15.78 -14.85 2.49
C TRP A 381 16.65 -13.57 2.59
N ARG A 382 16.36 -12.72 3.58
CA ARG A 382 17.09 -11.48 3.95
C ARG A 382 17.45 -11.52 5.43
N TRP A 383 18.58 -10.91 5.81
CA TRP A 383 18.92 -10.73 7.22
C TRP A 383 18.36 -9.41 7.74
N VAL A 384 17.46 -9.50 8.72
CA VAL A 384 16.92 -8.34 9.44
C VAL A 384 17.53 -8.24 10.82
N ARG A 385 17.72 -7.02 11.32
CA ARG A 385 18.20 -6.77 12.69
C ARG A 385 17.68 -5.45 13.24
N LYS A 386 17.47 -5.39 14.55
CA LYS A 386 17.02 -4.20 15.26
C LYS A 386 17.70 -4.08 16.62
N PHE A 387 18.09 -2.86 16.97
CA PHE A 387 18.68 -2.53 18.25
C PHE A 387 17.63 -1.95 19.19
N PHE A 388 17.73 -2.30 20.46
CA PHE A 388 16.83 -1.87 21.53
C PHE A 388 17.65 -1.31 22.70
N ALA A 389 17.29 -0.11 23.14
CA ALA A 389 17.69 0.40 24.44
C ALA A 389 16.92 -0.32 25.55
N THR A 390 17.37 -0.18 26.79
CA THR A 390 16.54 -0.54 27.94
C THR A 390 15.50 0.55 28.23
N PRO A 391 14.43 0.25 29.00
CA PRO A 391 13.41 1.24 29.33
C PRO A 391 13.99 2.35 30.21
N ILE A 392 13.37 3.53 30.15
CA ILE A 392 13.66 4.62 31.08
C ILE A 392 12.95 4.33 32.40
N ASP A 393 13.69 4.46 33.49
CA ASP A 393 13.18 4.49 34.86
C ASP A 393 12.39 5.79 35.08
N PRO A 394 11.10 5.72 35.48
CA PRO A 394 10.25 6.91 35.59
C PRO A 394 10.67 7.84 36.74
N ASP A 395 11.34 7.34 37.78
CA ASP A 395 11.73 8.11 38.96
C ASP A 395 13.05 8.87 38.73
N THR A 396 13.95 8.31 37.91
CA THR A 396 15.27 8.91 37.63
C THR A 396 15.41 9.54 36.24
N GLY A 397 14.52 9.22 35.30
CA GLY A 397 14.63 9.64 33.90
C GLY A 397 15.81 9.02 33.14
N GLN A 398 16.50 8.02 33.71
CA GLN A 398 17.65 7.34 33.11
C GLN A 398 17.30 5.93 32.62
N PRO A 399 18.05 5.33 31.67
CA PRO A 399 17.86 3.93 31.31
C PRO A 399 18.11 3.00 32.51
N ARG A 400 17.19 2.07 32.79
CA ARG A 400 17.38 1.03 33.84
C ARG A 400 17.95 -0.26 33.28
N SER A 401 18.58 -1.07 34.13
CA SER A 401 18.93 -2.45 33.81
C SER A 401 17.68 -3.32 33.69
N VAL A 402 17.73 -4.38 32.88
CA VAL A 402 16.67 -5.41 32.75
C VAL A 402 17.15 -6.79 33.21
N LYS A 403 16.30 -7.58 33.87
CA LYS A 403 16.61 -8.97 34.25
C LYS A 403 16.44 -9.92 33.08
N GLY A 404 15.55 -9.61 32.14
CA GLY A 404 15.38 -10.40 30.93
C GLY A 404 14.58 -9.69 29.85
N VAL A 405 14.44 -10.35 28.71
CA VAL A 405 13.67 -9.86 27.57
C VAL A 405 12.87 -10.97 26.90
N ARG A 406 11.83 -10.59 26.17
CA ARG A 406 11.13 -11.46 25.22
C ARG A 406 11.19 -10.83 23.84
N ALA A 407 11.68 -11.59 22.86
CA ALA A 407 11.65 -11.18 21.47
C ALA A 407 10.24 -11.36 20.91
N ARG A 408 9.80 -10.43 20.05
CA ARG A 408 8.53 -10.48 19.34
C ARG A 408 8.78 -10.43 17.84
N LEU A 409 8.31 -11.44 17.11
CA LEU A 409 8.31 -11.47 15.65
C LEU A 409 6.93 -11.02 15.19
N CYS A 410 6.85 -9.96 14.40
CA CYS A 410 5.59 -9.29 14.08
C CYS A 410 5.38 -9.23 12.56
N ALA A 411 4.14 -9.47 12.12
CA ALA A 411 3.71 -9.23 10.75
C ALA A 411 2.30 -8.62 10.70
N ARG A 412 2.06 -7.75 9.72
CA ARG A 412 0.76 -7.18 9.38
C ARG A 412 0.46 -7.48 7.92
N GLY A 413 -0.76 -7.93 7.64
CA GLY A 413 -1.29 -8.17 6.31
C GLY A 413 -1.74 -6.88 5.65
N PHE A 414 -2.13 -6.94 4.39
CA PHE A 414 -2.69 -5.77 3.70
C PHE A 414 -3.97 -5.30 4.36
N ASN A 415 -4.24 -4.00 4.27
CA ASN A 415 -5.49 -3.45 4.78
C ASN A 415 -6.66 -3.99 3.97
N ALA A 416 -7.53 -4.74 4.66
CA ALA A 416 -8.62 -5.51 4.09
C ALA A 416 -9.79 -4.67 3.54
N HIS A 417 -9.71 -3.36 3.64
CA HIS A 417 -10.73 -2.48 3.09
C HIS A 417 -10.11 -1.70 1.93
N THR A 418 -10.59 -1.95 0.70
CA THR A 418 -10.22 -1.15 -0.48
C THR A 418 -10.62 0.28 -0.23
N LEU A 419 -11.92 0.47 0.04
CA LEU A 419 -12.62 1.76 -0.09
C LEU A 419 -12.33 2.27 -1.53
N ASP A 420 -13.23 2.11 -2.49
CA ASP A 420 -12.93 2.31 -3.93
C ASP A 420 -12.49 3.75 -4.29
N ASP A 421 -11.19 4.01 -4.22
CA ASP A 421 -10.54 5.31 -4.53
C ASP A 421 -10.59 5.68 -6.02
N SER A 422 -10.68 4.66 -6.87
CA SER A 422 -10.80 4.64 -8.32
C SER A 422 -10.49 3.19 -8.71
N GLY A 423 -11.52 2.39 -8.97
CA GLY A 423 -11.35 0.97 -9.20
C GLY A 423 -11.15 0.12 -7.94
N THR A 424 -11.43 -1.17 -8.13
CA THR A 424 -11.40 -2.26 -7.16
C THR A 424 -9.98 -2.64 -6.77
N ARG A 425 -9.44 -1.96 -5.74
CA ARG A 425 -8.02 -2.04 -5.40
C ARG A 425 -7.46 -3.46 -5.22
N PRO A 426 -6.55 -3.91 -6.10
CA PRO A 426 -6.11 -5.29 -6.13
C PRO A 426 -5.30 -5.77 -4.91
N GLN A 427 -4.68 -4.83 -4.22
CA GLN A 427 -3.69 -5.03 -3.18
C GLN A 427 -4.33 -5.29 -1.81
N SER A 428 -5.51 -4.72 -1.54
CA SER A 428 -6.18 -4.78 -0.23
C SER A 428 -6.59 -6.18 0.19
N LEU A 429 -6.92 -7.05 -0.77
CA LEU A 429 -7.36 -8.43 -0.49
C LEU A 429 -6.23 -9.47 -0.56
N GLN A 430 -4.95 -9.07 -0.57
CA GLN A 430 -3.85 -10.05 -0.70
C GLN A 430 -3.53 -10.78 0.61
N VAL A 431 -3.40 -12.10 0.52
CA VAL A 431 -2.85 -12.94 1.61
C VAL A 431 -1.33 -12.88 1.57
N GLY A 432 -0.72 -12.51 2.70
CA GLY A 432 0.71 -12.61 2.90
C GLY A 432 1.13 -13.91 3.55
N THR A 433 2.35 -14.35 3.26
CA THR A 433 3.02 -15.44 3.97
C THR A 433 4.41 -14.98 4.36
N VAL A 434 4.79 -15.12 5.64
CA VAL A 434 6.12 -14.74 6.14
C VAL A 434 6.77 -15.94 6.79
N TRP A 435 8.02 -16.23 6.46
CA TRP A 435 8.83 -17.26 7.10
C TRP A 435 9.97 -16.60 7.88
N TRP A 436 10.15 -17.01 9.13
CA TRP A 436 11.20 -16.56 10.06
C TRP A 436 12.09 -17.73 10.40
N ASP A 437 13.41 -17.52 10.40
CA ASP A 437 14.40 -18.55 10.69
C ASP A 437 15.66 -17.94 11.33
N ASP A 438 16.50 -18.78 11.95
CA ASP A 438 17.80 -18.45 12.54
C ASP A 438 17.77 -17.17 13.43
N VAL A 439 16.77 -17.09 14.31
CA VAL A 439 16.51 -15.94 15.17
C VAL A 439 17.61 -15.79 16.21
N ARG A 440 18.25 -14.63 16.26
CA ARG A 440 19.35 -14.32 17.18
C ARG A 440 19.01 -13.16 18.10
N VAL A 441 19.06 -13.43 19.41
CA VAL A 441 18.91 -12.44 20.49
C VAL A 441 20.25 -12.33 21.24
N THR A 442 20.79 -11.12 21.35
CA THR A 442 22.07 -10.86 22.02
C THR A 442 22.05 -9.55 22.81
N GLU A 443 22.80 -9.50 23.91
CA GLU A 443 23.16 -8.23 24.55
C GLU A 443 24.52 -7.77 24.01
N ARG A 444 24.54 -6.67 23.25
CA ARG A 444 25.77 -6.09 22.71
C ARG A 444 26.41 -5.16 23.77
N PRO A 445 27.71 -5.29 24.09
CA PRO A 445 28.72 -6.21 23.52
C PRO A 445 29.07 -7.41 24.42
N ALA A 446 28.15 -7.87 25.28
CA ALA A 446 28.47 -8.81 26.36
C ALA A 446 29.13 -10.10 25.86
N SER A 447 30.23 -10.50 26.51
CA SER A 447 30.90 -11.78 26.26
C SER A 447 30.21 -12.93 27.00
N ALA A 448 30.46 -14.17 26.54
CA ALA A 448 29.93 -15.37 27.18
C ALA A 448 30.30 -15.46 28.68
N ASP A 449 31.49 -15.01 29.06
CA ASP A 449 31.94 -15.07 30.46
C ASP A 449 31.32 -13.97 31.32
N GLN A 450 31.09 -12.77 30.77
CA GLN A 450 30.32 -11.72 31.44
C GLN A 450 28.87 -12.17 31.68
N LEU A 451 28.25 -12.84 30.70
CA LEU A 451 26.91 -13.40 30.83
C LEU A 451 26.85 -14.48 31.93
N ARG A 452 27.77 -15.45 31.92
CA ARG A 452 27.87 -16.49 32.97
C ARG A 452 28.13 -15.90 34.35
N ALA A 453 28.96 -14.86 34.47
CA ALA A 453 29.24 -14.20 35.74
C ALA A 453 27.99 -13.51 36.35
N ARG A 454 27.01 -13.13 35.53
CA ARG A 454 25.69 -12.64 35.96
C ARG A 454 24.64 -13.75 36.15
N GLY A 455 25.06 -15.02 36.09
CA GLY A 455 24.17 -16.18 36.21
C GLY A 455 23.28 -16.44 35.00
N VAL A 456 23.59 -15.88 33.82
CA VAL A 456 22.83 -16.16 32.60
C VAL A 456 23.17 -17.55 32.08
N THR A 457 22.15 -18.38 31.86
CA THR A 457 22.30 -19.67 31.17
C THR A 457 22.40 -19.42 29.68
N ILE A 458 23.54 -19.74 29.08
CA ILE A 458 23.74 -19.69 27.63
C ILE A 458 23.28 -21.03 27.04
N PRO A 459 22.33 -21.03 26.07
CA PRO A 459 21.93 -22.25 25.38
C PRO A 459 23.09 -22.95 24.66
N ALA A 460 22.97 -24.27 24.48
CA ALA A 460 23.88 -24.99 23.60
C ALA A 460 23.67 -24.54 22.13
N PRO A 461 24.71 -24.40 21.30
CA PRO A 461 24.53 -24.11 19.89
C PRO A 461 23.75 -25.24 19.20
N VAL A 462 22.54 -24.93 18.73
CA VAL A 462 21.81 -25.82 17.83
C VAL A 462 22.59 -25.89 16.52
N GLN A 463 22.83 -27.10 16.03
CA GLN A 463 23.41 -27.34 14.71
C GLN A 463 22.28 -27.82 13.80
N PRO A 464 21.67 -26.94 13.00
CA PRO A 464 20.62 -27.32 12.06
C PRO A 464 21.13 -28.41 11.12
N SER A 465 20.37 -29.50 11.00
CA SER A 465 20.72 -30.61 10.11
C SER A 465 19.97 -30.43 8.79
N PRO A 466 20.66 -30.15 7.66
CA PRO A 466 19.98 -29.85 6.40
C PRO A 466 19.11 -31.02 5.95
N ASP A 467 17.88 -30.71 5.53
CA ASP A 467 16.95 -31.71 5.00
C ASP A 467 17.25 -32.11 3.54
N LEU A 468 16.48 -33.07 3.01
CA LEU A 468 16.57 -33.59 1.65
C LEU A 468 16.40 -32.52 0.55
N ALA A 469 15.78 -31.37 0.85
CA ALA A 469 15.64 -30.22 -0.04
C ALA A 469 16.20 -28.94 0.60
N THR A 470 17.28 -28.39 0.03
CA THR A 470 18.00 -27.20 0.54
C THR A 470 17.92 -26.03 -0.47
N ASP A 471 18.16 -24.78 -0.04
CA ASP A 471 17.90 -23.54 -0.86
C ASP A 471 16.50 -23.57 -1.51
N ALA A 472 15.49 -23.93 -0.72
CA ALA A 472 14.12 -24.05 -1.21
C ALA A 472 13.51 -22.68 -1.53
N LYS A 473 12.90 -22.57 -2.72
CA LYS A 473 12.18 -21.38 -3.17
C LYS A 473 10.83 -21.78 -3.75
N LEU A 474 9.76 -21.34 -3.11
CA LEU A 474 8.40 -21.44 -3.60
C LEU A 474 7.95 -20.07 -4.13
N ASP A 475 7.43 -20.09 -5.36
CA ASP A 475 6.76 -18.97 -6.03
C ASP A 475 5.36 -19.44 -6.42
N PHE A 476 4.33 -18.77 -5.88
CA PHE A 476 2.92 -19.09 -6.15
C PHE A 476 2.43 -18.56 -7.50
N GLY A 477 3.25 -17.79 -8.23
CA GLY A 477 2.86 -17.13 -9.46
C GLY A 477 1.91 -15.95 -9.24
N GLN A 478 1.31 -15.49 -10.34
CA GLN A 478 0.57 -14.23 -10.38
C GLN A 478 -0.76 -14.27 -9.62
N ARG A 479 -1.41 -15.43 -9.46
CA ARG A 479 -2.74 -15.57 -8.84
C ARG A 479 -3.77 -14.62 -9.49
N ARG A 480 -3.67 -14.49 -10.82
CA ARG A 480 -4.54 -13.67 -11.69
C ARG A 480 -5.53 -14.56 -12.41
N VAL A 481 -6.56 -13.99 -13.03
CA VAL A 481 -7.59 -14.75 -13.76
C VAL A 481 -6.95 -15.56 -14.90
N GLY A 482 -7.43 -16.78 -15.10
CA GLY A 482 -6.95 -17.71 -16.12
C GLY A 482 -5.77 -18.58 -15.66
N ASP A 483 -4.92 -18.99 -16.60
CA ASP A 483 -3.88 -20.00 -16.39
C ASP A 483 -2.67 -19.41 -15.64
N ASN A 484 -2.26 -20.07 -14.57
CA ASN A 484 -1.14 -19.66 -13.74
C ASN A 484 -0.21 -20.86 -13.51
N THR A 485 0.96 -20.55 -12.99
CA THR A 485 2.02 -21.52 -12.75
C THR A 485 2.63 -21.29 -11.37
N LEU A 486 2.70 -22.36 -10.57
CA LEU A 486 3.42 -22.41 -9.30
C LEU A 486 4.77 -23.09 -9.52
N THR A 487 5.85 -22.49 -9.01
CA THR A 487 7.22 -23.00 -9.17
C THR A 487 7.85 -23.31 -7.83
N TYR A 488 8.42 -24.51 -7.70
CA TYR A 488 9.25 -24.91 -6.56
C TYR A 488 10.66 -25.22 -7.03
N GLN A 489 11.65 -24.52 -6.48
CA GLN A 489 13.07 -24.75 -6.71
C GLN A 489 13.73 -25.28 -5.44
N PHE A 490 14.70 -26.18 -5.58
CA PHE A 490 15.49 -26.69 -4.46
C PHE A 490 16.82 -27.25 -4.96
N THR A 491 17.73 -27.52 -4.04
CA THR A 491 18.96 -28.31 -4.25
C THR A 491 18.81 -29.62 -3.50
N ASN A 492 18.98 -30.75 -4.19
CA ASN A 492 18.83 -32.07 -3.59
C ASN A 492 19.95 -32.34 -2.57
N GLY A 493 19.62 -32.39 -1.28
CA GLY A 493 20.54 -32.75 -0.19
C GLY A 493 20.64 -34.26 0.04
N GLY A 494 19.76 -35.06 -0.57
CA GLY A 494 19.67 -36.50 -0.41
C GLY A 494 20.18 -37.32 -1.60
N GLU A 495 19.72 -38.56 -1.68
CA GLU A 495 20.03 -39.49 -2.77
C GLU A 495 19.39 -39.08 -4.10
N ALA A 496 19.94 -39.60 -5.22
CA ALA A 496 19.34 -39.45 -6.54
C ALA A 496 17.93 -40.05 -6.59
N GLY A 497 17.00 -39.40 -7.28
CA GLY A 497 15.63 -39.91 -7.43
C GLY A 497 14.83 -39.10 -8.45
N ASN A 498 13.60 -39.53 -8.74
CA ASN A 498 12.69 -38.81 -9.63
C ASN A 498 11.75 -37.92 -8.81
N TYR A 499 11.89 -36.61 -8.96
CA TYR A 499 11.13 -35.63 -8.19
C TYR A 499 9.93 -35.12 -8.96
N GLN A 500 8.80 -34.94 -8.27
CA GLN A 500 7.58 -34.34 -8.81
C GLN A 500 6.95 -33.43 -7.75
N LEU A 501 6.38 -32.31 -8.20
CA LEU A 501 5.52 -31.45 -7.39
C LEU A 501 4.07 -31.82 -7.66
N ARG A 502 3.28 -32.14 -6.62
CA ARG A 502 1.81 -32.20 -6.71
C ARG A 502 1.21 -30.97 -6.06
N LEU A 503 0.13 -30.47 -6.65
CA LEU A 503 -0.56 -29.25 -6.27
C LEU A 503 -2.07 -29.51 -6.25
N THR A 504 -2.70 -29.38 -5.09
CA THR A 504 -4.17 -29.26 -5.01
C THR A 504 -4.52 -27.79 -4.86
N THR A 505 -5.42 -27.27 -5.69
CA THR A 505 -5.97 -25.91 -5.57
C THR A 505 -7.44 -25.98 -5.17
N THR A 506 -7.85 -25.23 -4.14
CA THR A 506 -9.24 -25.20 -3.65
C THR A 506 -9.71 -23.77 -3.49
N PHE A 507 -10.75 -23.38 -4.23
CA PHE A 507 -11.44 -22.08 -4.07
C PHE A 507 -12.60 -22.19 -3.08
N PRO A 508 -12.98 -21.10 -2.37
CA PRO A 508 -14.13 -21.11 -1.47
C PRO A 508 -15.41 -21.60 -2.16
N GLY A 509 -16.05 -22.63 -1.60
CA GLY A 509 -17.29 -23.21 -2.14
C GLY A 509 -17.14 -24.02 -3.43
N SER A 510 -15.91 -24.25 -3.92
CA SER A 510 -15.62 -25.04 -5.12
C SER A 510 -15.04 -26.41 -4.78
N GLU A 511 -15.05 -27.35 -5.74
CA GLU A 511 -14.29 -28.59 -5.63
C GLU A 511 -12.77 -28.32 -5.74
N SER A 512 -11.98 -29.23 -5.16
CA SER A 512 -10.51 -29.20 -5.24
C SER A 512 -10.03 -29.75 -6.58
N VAL A 513 -9.07 -29.06 -7.20
CA VAL A 513 -8.45 -29.47 -8.47
C VAL A 513 -7.00 -29.90 -8.21
N ASP A 514 -6.67 -31.14 -8.57
CA ASP A 514 -5.31 -31.69 -8.48
C ASP A 514 -4.55 -31.52 -9.81
N THR A 515 -3.34 -30.96 -9.74
CA THR A 515 -2.38 -30.88 -10.84
C THR A 515 -0.99 -31.33 -10.37
N ALA A 516 -0.07 -31.52 -11.32
CA ALA A 516 1.30 -31.91 -11.00
C ALA A 516 2.30 -31.36 -12.01
N SER A 517 3.56 -31.22 -11.58
CA SER A 517 4.67 -31.00 -12.49
C SER A 517 4.99 -32.26 -13.30
N LYS A 518 5.77 -32.09 -14.37
CA LYS A 518 6.54 -33.20 -14.93
C LYS A 518 7.47 -33.77 -13.85
N SER A 519 7.65 -35.09 -13.84
CA SER A 519 8.67 -35.73 -13.02
C SER A 519 10.05 -35.57 -13.68
N ILE A 520 11.08 -35.26 -12.91
CA ILE A 520 12.45 -35.10 -13.38
C ILE A 520 13.44 -35.85 -12.47
N HIS A 521 14.48 -36.43 -13.05
CA HIS A 521 15.55 -37.05 -12.28
C HIS A 521 16.52 -35.98 -11.75
N VAL A 522 16.86 -36.04 -10.45
CA VAL A 522 17.71 -35.06 -9.77
C VAL A 522 18.80 -35.77 -8.97
N ALA A 523 20.06 -35.53 -9.30
CA ALA A 523 21.22 -36.09 -8.60
C ALA A 523 21.52 -35.36 -7.26
N PRO A 524 22.28 -35.96 -6.33
CA PRO A 524 22.72 -35.30 -5.11
C PRO A 524 23.51 -34.02 -5.42
N GLY A 525 23.24 -32.95 -4.69
CA GLY A 525 23.82 -31.61 -4.90
C GLY A 525 23.32 -30.88 -6.15
N GLN A 526 22.44 -31.48 -6.96
CA GLN A 526 21.89 -30.82 -8.15
C GLN A 526 20.74 -29.88 -7.78
N ARG A 527 20.73 -28.67 -8.38
CA ARG A 527 19.59 -27.75 -8.35
C ARG A 527 18.50 -28.23 -9.31
N ALA A 528 17.27 -28.23 -8.85
CA ALA A 528 16.08 -28.61 -9.60
C ALA A 528 15.02 -27.49 -9.57
N VAL A 529 14.19 -27.47 -10.61
CA VAL A 529 13.02 -26.58 -10.74
C VAL A 529 11.84 -27.43 -11.17
N LEU A 530 10.77 -27.40 -10.38
CA LEU A 530 9.51 -28.08 -10.63
C LEU A 530 8.41 -27.03 -10.83
N THR A 531 7.54 -27.27 -11.80
CA THR A 531 6.57 -26.29 -12.27
C THR A 531 5.22 -26.98 -12.43
N ALA A 532 4.23 -26.57 -11.63
CA ALA A 532 2.87 -27.13 -11.63
C ALA A 532 1.86 -26.07 -12.08
N PRO A 533 1.03 -26.33 -13.11
CA PRO A 533 0.02 -25.38 -13.56
C PRO A 533 -1.19 -25.38 -12.62
N TYR A 534 -1.91 -24.26 -12.55
CA TYR A 534 -3.23 -24.16 -11.92
C TYR A 534 -4.02 -23.03 -12.58
N THR A 535 -5.34 -23.12 -12.62
CA THR A 535 -6.17 -22.11 -13.30
C THR A 535 -7.09 -21.42 -12.29
N VAL A 536 -7.19 -20.09 -12.39
CA VAL A 536 -8.06 -19.25 -11.57
C VAL A 536 -9.34 -18.96 -12.36
N HIS A 537 -10.40 -19.70 -12.04
CA HIS A 537 -11.73 -19.53 -12.64
C HIS A 537 -12.67 -18.63 -11.82
N HIS A 538 -12.33 -18.38 -10.54
CA HIS A 538 -13.15 -17.62 -9.61
C HIS A 538 -12.29 -16.66 -8.79
N LEU A 539 -12.79 -15.45 -8.60
CA LEU A 539 -12.16 -14.38 -7.83
C LEU A 539 -12.42 -14.61 -6.33
N THR A 540 -11.39 -14.49 -5.50
CA THR A 540 -11.50 -14.65 -4.03
C THR A 540 -11.65 -13.29 -3.35
N VAL A 541 -12.84 -12.71 -3.48
CA VAL A 541 -13.15 -11.36 -2.94
C VAL A 541 -13.64 -11.37 -1.48
N ASP A 542 -13.89 -12.54 -0.91
CA ASP A 542 -14.35 -12.68 0.48
C ASP A 542 -13.19 -12.53 1.48
N LEU A 543 -13.31 -11.53 2.35
CA LEU A 543 -12.35 -11.26 3.41
C LEU A 543 -12.17 -12.37 4.42
N GLU A 544 -13.19 -13.21 4.63
CA GLU A 544 -13.21 -14.26 5.63
C GLU A 544 -13.03 -15.66 5.01
N LYS A 545 -12.91 -15.78 3.67
CA LYS A 545 -12.72 -17.06 2.98
C LYS A 545 -11.63 -16.98 1.90
N GLN A 546 -10.52 -17.65 2.17
CA GLN A 546 -9.34 -17.67 1.31
C GLN A 546 -9.33 -18.94 0.47
N ALA A 547 -8.81 -18.87 -0.76
CA ALA A 547 -8.44 -20.06 -1.50
C ALA A 547 -7.18 -20.69 -0.89
N THR A 548 -6.95 -21.97 -1.17
CA THR A 548 -5.80 -22.69 -0.63
C THR A 548 -5.07 -23.50 -1.69
N PHE A 549 -3.76 -23.58 -1.53
CA PHE A 549 -2.90 -24.56 -2.18
C PHE A 549 -2.48 -25.62 -1.16
N ARG A 550 -2.54 -26.88 -1.53
CA ARG A 550 -1.79 -27.96 -0.88
C ARG A 550 -0.66 -28.37 -1.81
N VAL A 551 0.57 -28.13 -1.38
CA VAL A 551 1.77 -28.39 -2.16
C VAL A 551 2.48 -29.60 -1.55
N ALA A 552 2.92 -30.53 -2.39
CA ALA A 552 3.63 -31.74 -1.96
C ALA A 552 4.82 -32.02 -2.89
N LEU A 553 6.03 -32.11 -2.32
CA LEU A 553 7.21 -32.58 -3.01
C LEU A 553 7.32 -34.10 -2.85
N LEU A 554 7.34 -34.81 -3.98
CA LEU A 554 7.50 -36.26 -4.02
C LEU A 554 8.88 -36.63 -4.58
N ARG A 555 9.42 -37.76 -4.12
CA ARG A 555 10.56 -38.47 -4.72
C ARG A 555 10.17 -39.93 -4.91
N ASP A 556 10.21 -40.38 -6.17
CA ASP A 556 9.82 -41.74 -6.57
C ASP A 556 8.43 -42.12 -5.99
N ASP A 557 7.45 -41.23 -6.22
CA ASP A 557 6.07 -41.22 -5.70
C ASP A 557 5.88 -41.17 -4.17
N ASN A 558 6.95 -41.16 -3.38
CA ASN A 558 6.90 -41.02 -1.92
C ASN A 558 6.93 -39.55 -1.51
N LEU A 559 6.10 -39.16 -0.53
CA LEU A 559 6.10 -37.81 0.02
C LEU A 559 7.41 -37.52 0.77
N ILE A 560 8.11 -36.47 0.37
CA ILE A 560 9.27 -35.93 1.09
C ILE A 560 8.83 -34.85 2.07
N THR A 561 8.20 -33.80 1.55
CA THR A 561 7.73 -32.65 2.33
C THR A 561 6.46 -32.08 1.73
N GLY A 562 5.66 -31.35 2.51
CA GLY A 562 4.38 -30.82 2.07
C GLY A 562 3.73 -29.85 3.04
N ALA A 563 3.16 -28.79 2.48
CA ALA A 563 2.56 -27.68 3.21
C ALA A 563 1.25 -27.22 2.56
N HIS A 564 0.42 -26.59 3.37
CA HIS A 564 -0.79 -25.89 2.93
C HIS A 564 -0.53 -24.39 2.98
N TYR A 565 -0.99 -23.63 1.99
CA TYR A 565 -0.86 -22.18 1.91
C TYR A 565 -2.20 -21.56 1.56
N ALA A 566 -2.55 -20.44 2.19
CA ALA A 566 -3.69 -19.63 1.78
C ALA A 566 -3.27 -18.62 0.70
N PHE A 567 -4.17 -18.31 -0.22
CA PHE A 567 -3.99 -17.23 -1.19
C PHE A 567 -5.31 -16.54 -1.50
N ASN A 568 -5.21 -15.31 -1.96
CA ASN A 568 -6.28 -14.61 -2.66
C ASN A 568 -5.80 -14.18 -4.06
N THR A 569 -6.75 -13.89 -4.94
CA THR A 569 -6.55 -13.47 -6.33
C THR A 569 -6.47 -11.95 -6.46
N TRP A 570 -6.29 -11.46 -7.69
CA TRP A 570 -6.80 -10.11 -8.07
C TRP A 570 -8.34 -10.08 -7.86
N PRO A 571 -8.96 -8.95 -7.46
CA PRO A 571 -10.38 -8.91 -7.06
C PRO A 571 -11.37 -8.76 -8.23
N VAL A 572 -10.89 -8.42 -9.42
CA VAL A 572 -11.65 -8.30 -10.69
C VAL A 572 -10.93 -9.01 -11.84
N VAL A 573 -11.55 -9.06 -13.02
CA VAL A 573 -10.87 -9.48 -14.26
C VAL A 573 -10.28 -8.25 -14.96
N VAL A 574 -11.01 -7.13 -14.97
CA VAL A 574 -10.58 -5.83 -15.51
C VAL A 574 -11.00 -4.72 -14.55
N ASP A 575 -10.04 -3.92 -14.09
CA ASP A 575 -10.31 -2.72 -13.30
C ASP A 575 -10.62 -1.56 -14.27
N PHE A 576 -11.85 -1.05 -14.27
CA PHE A 576 -12.30 0.03 -15.14
C PHE A 576 -12.38 1.36 -14.40
N ASP A 577 -11.60 2.33 -14.83
CA ASP A 577 -11.73 3.74 -14.43
C ASP A 577 -12.22 4.57 -15.61
N VAL A 578 -13.53 4.82 -15.65
CA VAL A 578 -14.10 5.88 -16.51
C VAL A 578 -13.83 7.21 -15.82
N ALA A 579 -13.21 8.18 -16.50
CA ALA A 579 -12.81 9.45 -15.89
C ALA A 579 -13.98 10.26 -15.30
N ARG A 580 -15.21 10.02 -15.78
CA ARG A 580 -16.46 10.60 -15.30
C ARG A 580 -17.62 9.61 -15.46
N SER A 581 -18.33 9.32 -14.38
CA SER A 581 -19.54 8.49 -14.38
C SER A 581 -20.78 9.25 -14.87
N TYR A 582 -20.77 10.58 -14.74
CA TYR A 582 -21.82 11.46 -15.24
C TYR A 582 -21.19 12.51 -16.17
N ASN A 583 -21.31 12.35 -17.49
CA ASN A 583 -20.66 13.23 -18.48
C ASN A 583 -21.61 14.33 -18.98
N LEU A 584 -21.11 15.55 -19.19
CA LEU A 584 -21.84 16.58 -19.94
C LEU A 584 -21.68 16.38 -21.46
N PRO A 585 -22.56 16.92 -22.33
CA PRO A 585 -22.49 16.67 -23.76
C PRO A 585 -21.18 17.14 -24.42
N GLN A 586 -20.52 18.16 -23.84
CA GLN A 586 -19.23 18.70 -24.27
C GLN A 586 -18.00 18.01 -23.65
N GLU A 587 -18.18 17.11 -22.68
CA GLU A 587 -17.10 16.30 -22.09
C GLU A 587 -16.95 14.99 -22.89
N ASN A 588 -16.71 15.13 -24.20
CA ASN A 588 -16.68 14.02 -25.16
C ASN A 588 -15.52 14.18 -26.18
N PRO A 589 -14.72 13.13 -26.47
CA PRO A 589 -14.75 11.78 -25.87
C PRO A 589 -14.43 11.78 -24.38
N VAL A 590 -14.79 10.69 -23.69
CA VAL A 590 -14.39 10.46 -22.30
C VAL A 590 -13.16 9.56 -22.26
N THR A 591 -12.21 9.88 -21.40
CA THR A 591 -11.05 9.01 -21.17
C THR A 591 -11.43 7.82 -20.29
N VAL A 592 -10.92 6.64 -20.63
CA VAL A 592 -11.11 5.40 -19.86
C VAL A 592 -9.76 4.71 -19.65
N SER A 593 -9.52 4.29 -18.42
CA SER A 593 -8.42 3.42 -18.01
C SER A 593 -8.96 2.00 -17.76
N MET A 594 -8.23 0.99 -18.24
CA MET A 594 -8.57 -0.44 -18.08
C MET A 594 -7.32 -1.21 -17.67
N ASN A 595 -7.38 -1.92 -16.54
CA ASN A 595 -6.24 -2.66 -16.01
C ASN A 595 -6.55 -4.15 -15.83
N LEU A 596 -5.90 -5.00 -16.62
CA LEU A 596 -6.32 -6.41 -16.72
C LEU A 596 -5.67 -7.26 -15.62
N GLY A 597 -6.50 -7.74 -14.69
CA GLY A 597 -6.20 -8.72 -13.64
C GLY A 597 -6.00 -10.16 -14.14
N VAL A 598 -5.60 -10.30 -15.41
CA VAL A 598 -5.45 -11.55 -16.15
C VAL A 598 -3.98 -11.98 -16.17
N SER A 599 -3.72 -13.29 -16.14
CA SER A 599 -2.36 -13.83 -16.11
C SER A 599 -1.62 -13.68 -17.45
N ASP A 600 -0.29 -13.59 -17.39
CA ASP A 600 0.59 -13.48 -18.57
C ASP A 600 0.42 -14.69 -19.50
N GLU A 601 0.21 -15.88 -18.94
CA GLU A 601 0.00 -17.12 -19.70
C GLU A 601 -1.34 -17.10 -20.45
N THR A 602 -2.39 -16.52 -19.88
CA THR A 602 -3.68 -16.31 -20.57
C THR A 602 -3.58 -15.20 -21.61
N LEU A 603 -2.98 -14.05 -21.24
CA LEU A 603 -2.77 -12.92 -22.15
C LEU A 603 -1.91 -13.31 -23.36
N SER A 604 -0.98 -14.25 -23.22
CA SER A 604 -0.20 -14.78 -24.35
C SER A 604 -1.01 -15.55 -25.40
N LYS A 605 -2.26 -15.91 -25.08
CA LYS A 605 -3.22 -16.60 -25.96
C LYS A 605 -4.24 -15.65 -26.57
N VAL A 606 -4.35 -14.42 -26.05
CA VAL A 606 -5.24 -13.37 -26.56
C VAL A 606 -4.64 -12.80 -27.83
N THR A 607 -5.38 -12.86 -28.93
CA THR A 607 -5.02 -12.20 -30.19
C THR A 607 -5.79 -10.90 -30.41
N GLU A 608 -6.94 -10.72 -29.76
CA GLU A 608 -7.74 -9.50 -29.87
C GLU A 608 -8.31 -9.12 -28.50
N LEU A 609 -8.23 -7.84 -28.15
CA LEU A 609 -9.09 -7.25 -27.12
C LEU A 609 -10.24 -6.52 -27.79
N GLU A 610 -11.47 -6.77 -27.37
CA GLU A 610 -12.68 -6.11 -27.86
C GLU A 610 -13.35 -5.35 -26.70
N MET A 611 -13.41 -4.01 -26.78
CA MET A 611 -14.19 -3.17 -25.87
C MET A 611 -15.49 -2.76 -26.55
N GLN A 612 -16.63 -3.02 -25.90
CA GLN A 612 -17.97 -2.72 -26.38
C GLN A 612 -18.67 -1.71 -25.46
N LEU A 613 -19.23 -0.65 -26.02
CA LEU A 613 -20.12 0.29 -25.31
C LEU A 613 -21.55 -0.24 -25.39
N LYS A 614 -22.18 -0.54 -24.25
CA LYS A 614 -23.48 -1.22 -24.19
C LYS A 614 -24.51 -0.53 -23.32
N LEU A 615 -25.77 -0.61 -23.72
CA LEU A 615 -26.91 -0.36 -22.83
C LEU A 615 -27.02 -1.51 -21.81
N ALA A 616 -26.91 -1.20 -20.52
CA ALA A 616 -26.90 -2.19 -19.44
C ALA A 616 -28.21 -2.98 -19.34
N ALA A 617 -29.35 -2.38 -19.68
CA ALA A 617 -30.67 -2.99 -19.58
C ALA A 617 -31.02 -3.95 -20.74
N THR A 618 -30.43 -3.76 -21.92
CA THR A 618 -30.78 -4.53 -23.14
C THR A 618 -29.61 -5.36 -23.69
N GLY A 619 -28.37 -5.05 -23.30
CA GLY A 619 -27.15 -5.63 -23.89
C GLY A 619 -26.83 -5.10 -25.30
N GLU A 620 -27.59 -4.12 -25.81
CA GLU A 620 -27.39 -3.53 -27.14
C GLU A 620 -26.03 -2.85 -27.23
N VAL A 621 -25.22 -3.24 -28.22
CA VAL A 621 -23.91 -2.65 -28.52
C VAL A 621 -24.11 -1.39 -29.36
N LEU A 622 -23.68 -0.25 -28.83
CA LEU A 622 -23.78 1.06 -29.47
C LEU A 622 -22.52 1.42 -30.27
N SER A 623 -21.35 1.00 -29.79
CA SER A 623 -20.06 1.15 -30.47
C SER A 623 -19.06 0.11 -29.95
N SER A 624 -17.93 -0.07 -30.65
CA SER A 624 -16.86 -0.98 -30.24
C SER A 624 -15.49 -0.49 -30.71
N GLN A 625 -14.44 -0.86 -29.97
CA GLN A 625 -13.04 -0.61 -30.26
C GLN A 625 -12.26 -1.91 -30.06
N THR A 626 -11.31 -2.23 -30.96
CA THR A 626 -10.49 -3.44 -30.88
C THR A 626 -9.00 -3.14 -30.82
N TRP A 627 -8.22 -4.10 -30.31
CA TRP A 627 -6.75 -4.10 -30.35
C TRP A 627 -6.24 -5.50 -30.74
N ASP A 628 -5.81 -5.62 -32.00
CA ASP A 628 -5.32 -6.87 -32.62
C ASP A 628 -3.87 -7.25 -32.19
N ASP A 629 -3.19 -6.37 -31.45
CA ASP A 629 -1.97 -6.66 -30.70
C ASP A 629 -2.09 -6.06 -29.28
N PRO A 630 -2.62 -6.82 -28.31
CA PRO A 630 -2.78 -6.37 -26.93
C PRO A 630 -1.45 -5.91 -26.30
N ARG A 631 -0.34 -6.54 -26.68
CA ARG A 631 0.98 -6.25 -26.10
C ARG A 631 1.52 -4.91 -26.62
N ALA A 632 1.33 -4.60 -27.89
CA ALA A 632 1.63 -3.28 -28.44
C ALA A 632 0.73 -2.20 -27.82
N ALA A 633 -0.54 -2.49 -27.56
CA ALA A 633 -1.46 -1.56 -26.89
C ALA A 633 -1.02 -1.19 -25.46
N PHE A 634 -0.62 -2.18 -24.65
CA PHE A 634 -0.04 -1.92 -23.32
C PHE A 634 1.26 -1.09 -23.42
N GLN A 635 2.14 -1.42 -24.38
CA GLN A 635 3.41 -0.71 -24.56
C GLN A 635 3.23 0.75 -25.00
N SER A 636 2.30 1.03 -25.92
CA SER A 636 1.96 2.41 -26.30
C SER A 636 1.41 3.16 -25.09
N THR A 637 0.42 2.57 -24.40
CA THR A 637 -0.17 3.18 -23.20
C THR A 637 0.88 3.60 -22.18
N ILE A 638 1.84 2.72 -21.85
CA ILE A 638 2.93 3.01 -20.91
C ILE A 638 3.83 4.16 -21.42
N ALA A 639 4.13 4.20 -22.73
CA ALA A 639 4.96 5.24 -23.33
C ALA A 639 4.26 6.60 -23.41
N ASP A 640 2.93 6.59 -23.55
CA ASP A 640 2.06 7.76 -23.64
C ASP A 640 1.60 8.26 -22.25
N LEU A 641 1.87 7.55 -21.15
CA LEU A 641 1.57 8.04 -19.80
C LEU A 641 2.28 9.40 -19.55
N PRO A 642 1.64 10.34 -18.83
CA PRO A 642 2.27 11.62 -18.57
C PRO A 642 3.48 11.45 -17.63
N THR A 643 4.31 12.48 -17.47
CA THR A 643 5.44 12.44 -16.51
C THR A 643 5.22 13.29 -15.27
N GLU A 644 4.37 14.32 -15.34
CA GLU A 644 4.02 15.20 -14.21
C GLU A 644 2.51 15.20 -13.90
N LYS A 645 2.12 15.46 -12.64
CA LYS A 645 0.71 15.42 -12.20
C LYS A 645 -0.17 16.39 -12.98
N GLU A 646 0.38 17.55 -13.32
CA GLU A 646 -0.26 18.65 -14.06
C GLU A 646 -0.56 18.27 -15.52
N GLN A 647 0.01 17.15 -16.01
CA GLN A 647 -0.22 16.57 -17.33
C GLN A 647 -1.23 15.41 -17.29
N SER A 648 -1.81 15.10 -16.12
CA SER A 648 -2.76 13.98 -15.95
C SER A 648 -3.99 14.17 -16.82
N TYR A 649 -4.47 13.06 -17.38
CA TYR A 649 -5.35 13.07 -18.54
C TYR A 649 -6.76 13.63 -18.32
N GLU A 650 -7.29 13.55 -17.10
CA GLU A 650 -8.63 14.01 -16.69
C GLU A 650 -8.86 13.72 -15.20
N PHE A 651 -10.08 13.91 -14.69
CA PHE A 651 -10.46 13.48 -13.35
C PHE A 651 -10.19 11.99 -13.17
N ASN A 652 -9.80 11.61 -11.95
CA ASN A 652 -9.70 10.24 -11.47
C ASN A 652 -8.71 9.29 -12.19
N LEU A 653 -8.04 9.74 -13.24
CA LEU A 653 -7.09 8.92 -13.99
C LEU A 653 -5.72 8.79 -13.30
N PRO A 654 -4.92 7.78 -13.70
CA PRO A 654 -3.59 7.58 -13.13
C PRO A 654 -2.67 8.77 -13.35
N SER A 655 -2.43 9.56 -12.30
CA SER A 655 -1.37 10.56 -12.35
C SER A 655 0.00 9.87 -12.41
N PRO A 656 1.01 10.49 -13.04
CA PRO A 656 2.32 9.88 -13.24
C PRO A 656 3.04 9.50 -11.96
N GLN A 657 2.72 10.23 -10.89
CA GLN A 657 3.46 10.18 -9.66
C GLN A 657 3.25 8.84 -8.95
N TRP A 658 2.01 8.35 -8.73
CA TRP A 658 1.82 7.22 -7.80
C TRP A 658 0.64 6.25 -8.01
N TRP A 659 -0.20 6.23 -9.07
CA TRP A 659 -1.58 5.65 -8.89
C TRP A 659 -2.02 4.28 -9.49
N VAL A 660 -1.36 3.60 -10.44
CA VAL A 660 -1.93 2.37 -11.09
C VAL A 660 -0.89 1.26 -11.42
N ASP A 661 -1.26 -0.03 -11.42
CA ASP A 661 -0.43 -1.10 -12.02
C ASP A 661 -0.30 -0.84 -13.54
N ARG A 662 0.92 -0.80 -14.06
CA ARG A 662 1.18 -0.41 -15.46
C ARG A 662 1.37 -1.58 -16.42
N ASN A 663 1.49 -2.83 -15.97
CA ASN A 663 1.88 -3.94 -16.85
C ASN A 663 0.84 -4.28 -17.92
N ASN A 664 -0.45 -4.24 -17.55
CA ASN A 664 -1.58 -4.63 -18.42
C ASN A 664 -2.60 -3.47 -18.54
N LEU A 665 -2.10 -2.24 -18.59
CA LEU A 665 -2.91 -1.03 -18.64
C LEU A 665 -3.20 -0.61 -20.08
N ILE A 666 -4.46 -0.28 -20.37
CA ILE A 666 -4.87 0.46 -21.55
C ILE A 666 -5.50 1.78 -21.09
N VAL A 667 -5.12 2.89 -21.72
CA VAL A 667 -5.82 4.17 -21.61
C VAL A 667 -6.31 4.54 -23.01
N THR A 668 -7.61 4.79 -23.15
CA THR A 668 -8.26 5.08 -24.44
C THR A 668 -9.31 6.18 -24.31
N GLN A 669 -9.77 6.68 -25.45
CA GLN A 669 -10.84 7.66 -25.56
C GLN A 669 -12.09 6.98 -26.13
N VAL A 670 -13.24 7.15 -25.46
CA VAL A 670 -14.51 6.57 -25.87
C VAL A 670 -15.46 7.68 -26.33
N ASP A 671 -15.97 7.56 -27.56
CA ASP A 671 -17.01 8.46 -28.06
C ASP A 671 -18.38 8.08 -27.48
N LEU A 672 -18.92 8.99 -26.68
CA LEU A 672 -20.22 8.90 -26.04
C LEU A 672 -21.33 9.54 -26.89
N SER A 673 -21.04 10.06 -28.10
CA SER A 673 -22.06 10.62 -29.00
C SER A 673 -23.30 9.73 -29.22
N PRO A 674 -23.20 8.38 -29.28
CA PRO A 674 -24.36 7.50 -29.38
C PRO A 674 -25.27 7.49 -28.14
N LEU A 675 -24.78 7.91 -26.96
CA LEU A 675 -25.55 7.83 -25.72
C LEU A 675 -26.60 8.93 -25.63
N LYS A 676 -27.76 8.57 -25.10
CA LYS A 676 -28.82 9.49 -24.69
C LYS A 676 -28.28 10.48 -23.65
N VAL A 677 -28.67 11.74 -23.79
CA VAL A 677 -28.49 12.76 -22.74
C VAL A 677 -29.71 12.72 -21.81
N TRP A 678 -29.48 12.46 -20.52
CA TRP A 678 -30.51 12.47 -19.49
C TRP A 678 -30.71 13.87 -18.90
N PRO A 679 -31.94 14.29 -18.54
CA PRO A 679 -32.15 15.56 -17.85
C PRO A 679 -31.36 15.62 -16.55
N HIS A 680 -30.82 16.79 -16.21
CA HIS A 680 -30.01 16.98 -15.00
C HIS A 680 -30.69 16.42 -13.74
N ASP A 681 -32.00 16.60 -13.61
CA ASP A 681 -32.77 16.26 -12.40
C ASP A 681 -33.17 14.78 -12.30
N TYR A 682 -32.97 14.03 -13.39
CA TYR A 682 -33.28 12.60 -13.48
C TYR A 682 -32.15 11.87 -14.23
N PRO A 683 -30.91 11.90 -13.70
CA PRO A 683 -29.78 11.30 -14.37
C PRO A 683 -29.81 9.79 -14.15
N VAL A 684 -29.58 9.00 -15.20
CA VAL A 684 -29.63 7.53 -15.13
C VAL A 684 -28.36 6.95 -15.73
N ARG A 685 -27.57 6.26 -14.92
CA ARG A 685 -26.40 5.48 -15.35
C ARG A 685 -26.88 4.19 -16.03
N ASP A 686 -27.18 4.26 -17.33
CA ASP A 686 -27.79 3.19 -18.13
C ASP A 686 -26.83 2.45 -19.07
N THR A 687 -25.57 2.87 -19.11
CA THR A 687 -24.56 2.42 -20.07
C THR A 687 -23.36 1.82 -19.35
N VAL A 688 -22.78 0.75 -19.87
CA VAL A 688 -21.54 0.11 -19.38
C VAL A 688 -20.54 -0.11 -20.52
N LEU A 689 -19.26 -0.23 -20.17
CA LEU A 689 -18.25 -0.83 -21.05
C LEU A 689 -18.10 -2.31 -20.73
N VAL A 690 -17.87 -3.14 -21.74
CA VAL A 690 -17.54 -4.55 -21.59
C VAL A 690 -16.26 -4.83 -22.36
N LEU A 691 -15.23 -5.35 -21.69
CA LEU A 691 -13.95 -5.73 -22.31
C LEU A 691 -13.86 -7.26 -22.38
N ARG A 692 -13.53 -7.78 -23.56
CA ARG A 692 -13.41 -9.21 -23.86
C ARG A 692 -12.02 -9.50 -24.40
N GLY A 693 -11.38 -10.58 -23.94
CA GLY A 693 -10.14 -11.10 -24.51
C GLY A 693 -10.42 -12.33 -25.36
N LEU A 694 -10.11 -12.27 -26.66
CA LEU A 694 -10.42 -13.32 -27.63
C LEU A 694 -9.16 -14.04 -28.11
N ASP A 695 -9.25 -15.36 -28.29
CA ASP A 695 -8.21 -16.17 -28.91
C ASP A 695 -8.23 -16.12 -30.45
N ALA A 696 -7.25 -16.79 -31.10
CA ALA A 696 -7.13 -16.84 -32.55
C ALA A 696 -8.31 -17.51 -33.29
N GLY A 697 -9.21 -18.18 -32.57
CA GLY A 697 -10.46 -18.73 -33.09
C GLY A 697 -11.69 -17.86 -32.81
N GLY A 698 -11.53 -16.72 -32.15
CA GLY A 698 -12.62 -15.84 -31.69
C GLY A 698 -13.30 -16.34 -30.40
N ASN A 699 -12.71 -17.29 -29.68
CA ASN A 699 -13.26 -17.77 -28.41
C ASN A 699 -12.88 -16.81 -27.27
N GLU A 700 -13.83 -16.56 -26.36
CA GLU A 700 -13.62 -15.71 -25.20
C GLU A 700 -12.78 -16.43 -24.13
N LEU A 701 -11.64 -15.83 -23.78
CA LEU A 701 -10.75 -16.29 -22.70
C LEU A 701 -11.08 -15.61 -21.37
N PHE A 702 -11.57 -14.37 -21.42
CA PHE A 702 -12.10 -13.63 -20.28
C PHE A 702 -13.03 -12.50 -20.73
N THR A 703 -13.91 -12.06 -19.84
CA THR A 703 -14.73 -10.85 -19.99
C THR A 703 -14.89 -10.16 -18.65
N ASP A 704 -15.09 -8.84 -18.65
CA ASP A 704 -15.55 -8.06 -17.50
C ASP A 704 -16.32 -6.82 -17.95
N GLN A 705 -16.98 -6.13 -17.02
CA GLN A 705 -17.72 -4.89 -17.30
C GLN A 705 -17.37 -3.75 -16.33
N SER A 706 -17.49 -2.51 -16.80
CA SER A 706 -17.38 -1.34 -15.94
C SER A 706 -18.61 -1.18 -15.05
N ASP A 707 -18.46 -0.35 -14.02
CA ASP A 707 -19.62 0.29 -13.38
C ASP A 707 -20.44 1.09 -14.42
N PRO A 708 -21.76 1.25 -14.23
CA PRO A 708 -22.58 2.04 -15.13
C PRO A 708 -22.20 3.53 -15.13
N PHE A 709 -22.35 4.20 -16.27
CA PHE A 709 -22.18 5.65 -16.44
C PHE A 709 -23.19 6.18 -17.47
N CYS A 710 -23.24 7.50 -17.67
CA CYS A 710 -24.12 8.12 -18.67
C CYS A 710 -23.64 9.50 -19.15
N ARG A 711 -24.44 10.10 -20.05
CA ARG A 711 -24.45 11.55 -20.32
C ARG A 711 -25.68 12.19 -19.67
N MET A 712 -25.52 13.41 -19.18
CA MET A 712 -26.60 14.23 -18.62
C MET A 712 -26.50 15.68 -19.07
N ASP A 713 -27.64 16.39 -19.04
CA ASP A 713 -27.69 17.83 -19.30
C ASP A 713 -26.96 18.63 -18.22
N GLN A 714 -26.56 19.85 -18.59
CA GLN A 714 -26.04 20.82 -17.62
C GLN A 714 -27.13 21.20 -16.60
N ARG A 715 -26.69 21.44 -15.36
CA ARG A 715 -27.54 21.99 -14.30
C ARG A 715 -28.17 23.31 -14.75
N PRO A 716 -29.51 23.48 -14.65
CA PRO A 716 -30.15 24.75 -14.94
C PRO A 716 -29.61 25.90 -14.08
N ALA A 717 -29.73 27.12 -14.60
CA ALA A 717 -29.26 28.31 -13.91
C ALA A 717 -30.02 28.54 -12.59
N LEU A 718 -29.29 28.85 -11.53
CA LEU A 718 -29.85 29.29 -10.26
C LEU A 718 -30.50 30.67 -10.40
N PRO A 719 -31.65 30.93 -9.75
CA PRO A 719 -32.20 32.27 -9.62
C PRO A 719 -31.37 33.10 -8.61
N PRO A 720 -31.36 34.44 -8.70
CA PRO A 720 -30.83 35.28 -7.63
C PRO A 720 -31.65 35.07 -6.34
N ILE A 721 -30.98 35.13 -5.18
CA ILE A 721 -31.59 34.94 -3.87
C ILE A 721 -32.20 36.25 -3.37
N GLU A 722 -33.52 36.33 -3.39
CA GLU A 722 -34.31 37.40 -2.78
C GLU A 722 -34.51 37.11 -1.27
N SER A 723 -34.88 35.88 -0.92
CA SER A 723 -35.12 35.48 0.47
C SER A 723 -34.55 34.10 0.80
N VAL A 724 -34.16 33.91 2.07
CA VAL A 724 -33.79 32.61 2.65
C VAL A 724 -34.47 32.50 4.01
N SER A 725 -35.11 31.36 4.28
CA SER A 725 -35.73 31.09 5.59
C SER A 725 -35.74 29.58 5.88
N ILE A 726 -36.11 29.22 7.11
CA ILE A 726 -36.27 27.82 7.53
C ILE A 726 -37.73 27.62 7.96
N ARG A 727 -38.39 26.60 7.41
CA ARG A 727 -39.76 26.21 7.75
C ARG A 727 -39.80 25.43 9.07
N GLU A 728 -40.95 25.36 9.73
CA GLU A 728 -41.12 24.75 11.07
C GLU A 728 -40.66 23.28 11.18
N ASP A 729 -40.81 22.52 10.10
CA ASP A 729 -40.32 21.15 9.97
C ASP A 729 -38.78 21.09 9.95
N GLY A 730 -38.13 22.09 9.37
CA GLY A 730 -36.68 22.22 9.22
C GLY A 730 -36.24 22.46 7.77
N ALA A 731 -37.17 22.48 6.81
CA ALA A 731 -36.84 22.66 5.39
C ALA A 731 -36.25 24.06 5.12
N LEU A 732 -35.14 24.11 4.38
CA LEU A 732 -34.52 25.35 3.92
C LEU A 732 -35.29 25.88 2.69
N LEU A 733 -35.80 27.10 2.79
CA LEU A 733 -36.49 27.78 1.70
C LEU A 733 -35.56 28.82 1.07
N ILE A 734 -35.47 28.83 -0.27
CA ILE A 734 -34.83 29.89 -1.05
C ILE A 734 -35.89 30.44 -2.01
N ASN A 735 -36.14 31.75 -1.94
CA ASN A 735 -37.22 32.44 -2.67
C ASN A 735 -38.61 31.81 -2.39
N GLY A 736 -38.83 31.30 -1.18
CA GLY A 736 -40.07 30.63 -0.76
C GLY A 736 -40.18 29.14 -1.14
N GLU A 737 -39.33 28.65 -2.05
CA GLU A 737 -39.33 27.26 -2.49
C GLU A 737 -38.37 26.41 -1.65
N PRO A 738 -38.75 25.18 -1.24
CA PRO A 738 -37.84 24.28 -0.54
C PRO A 738 -36.69 23.85 -1.46
N LYS A 739 -35.46 23.82 -0.92
CA LYS A 739 -34.24 23.49 -1.67
C LYS A 739 -33.35 22.54 -0.88
N PHE A 740 -32.72 21.61 -1.59
CA PHE A 740 -31.60 20.85 -1.06
C PHE A 740 -30.28 21.51 -1.49
N ILE A 741 -29.43 21.86 -0.52
CA ILE A 741 -28.12 22.42 -0.82
C ILE A 741 -27.10 21.30 -1.11
N THR A 742 -26.37 21.45 -2.22
CA THR A 742 -25.20 20.61 -2.54
C THR A 742 -23.98 21.50 -2.69
N GLY A 743 -22.85 21.13 -2.08
CA GLY A 743 -21.64 21.94 -2.16
C GLY A 743 -20.37 21.27 -1.65
N ALA A 744 -19.22 21.90 -1.88
CA ALA A 744 -17.90 21.40 -1.48
C ALA A 744 -16.96 22.54 -1.05
N THR A 745 -15.80 22.21 -0.45
CA THR A 745 -14.73 23.20 -0.14
C THR A 745 -13.30 22.80 -0.50
N HIS A 746 -12.76 21.70 0.04
CA HIS A 746 -11.33 21.37 0.05
C HIS A 746 -11.13 20.04 0.81
N GLN A 747 -10.12 19.19 0.60
CA GLN A 747 -9.38 18.81 -0.61
C GLN A 747 -9.61 17.29 -0.77
N GLN A 748 -9.60 16.78 -2.01
CA GLN A 748 -9.16 15.41 -2.25
C GLN A 748 -7.72 15.46 -2.82
N GLN A 749 -6.95 14.37 -2.74
CA GLN A 749 -5.57 14.35 -3.24
C GLN A 749 -5.51 14.53 -4.77
N ARG A 750 -6.57 14.12 -5.49
CA ARG A 750 -6.71 14.18 -6.95
C ARG A 750 -7.12 15.55 -7.49
N ILE A 751 -8.04 16.27 -6.83
CA ILE A 751 -8.55 17.57 -7.32
C ILE A 751 -8.73 18.61 -6.21
N THR A 752 -8.41 19.85 -6.54
CA THR A 752 -8.79 21.02 -5.75
C THR A 752 -10.19 21.44 -6.16
N HIS A 753 -11.14 21.48 -5.22
CA HIS A 753 -12.49 21.99 -5.45
C HIS A 753 -12.51 23.53 -5.54
N THR A 754 -11.96 24.08 -6.61
CA THR A 754 -12.09 25.51 -6.92
C THR A 754 -13.55 25.86 -7.29
N PRO A 755 -13.97 27.13 -7.25
CA PRO A 755 -15.29 27.55 -7.68
C PRO A 755 -15.68 27.02 -9.07
N GLU A 756 -14.74 27.01 -10.03
CA GLU A 756 -14.93 26.53 -11.40
C GLU A 756 -15.25 25.03 -11.42
N ILE A 757 -14.50 24.24 -10.65
CA ILE A 757 -14.75 22.80 -10.49
C ILE A 757 -16.11 22.57 -9.84
N ILE A 758 -16.45 23.30 -8.77
CA ILE A 758 -17.75 23.19 -8.08
C ILE A 758 -18.92 23.47 -9.04
N ALA A 759 -18.77 24.48 -9.91
CA ALA A 759 -19.75 24.78 -10.95
C ALA A 759 -19.81 23.69 -12.04
N GLN A 760 -18.67 23.19 -12.50
CA GLN A 760 -18.59 22.06 -13.44
C GLN A 760 -19.26 20.80 -12.88
N LEU A 761 -19.13 20.55 -11.57
CA LEU A 761 -19.77 19.43 -10.87
C LEU A 761 -21.28 19.61 -10.66
N GLY A 762 -21.90 20.71 -11.11
CA GLY A 762 -23.35 20.91 -10.97
C GLY A 762 -23.82 21.08 -9.51
N LEU A 763 -22.92 21.42 -8.59
CA LEU A 763 -23.27 21.67 -7.19
C LEU A 763 -24.05 23.00 -7.06
N THR A 764 -24.87 23.11 -6.01
CA THR A 764 -25.61 24.35 -5.69
C THR A 764 -24.66 25.50 -5.33
N GLY A 765 -23.57 25.22 -4.61
CA GLY A 765 -22.65 26.27 -4.18
C GLY A 765 -21.35 25.82 -3.53
N HIS A 766 -20.44 26.77 -3.30
CA HIS A 766 -19.27 26.55 -2.46
C HIS A 766 -19.69 26.52 -0.98
N ARG A 767 -19.26 25.49 -0.23
CA ARG A 767 -19.75 25.29 1.15
C ARG A 767 -19.36 26.43 2.09
N LEU A 768 -18.09 26.81 2.14
CA LEU A 768 -17.55 27.74 3.15
C LEU A 768 -16.60 28.75 2.51
N TRP A 769 -17.12 29.90 2.10
CA TRP A 769 -16.34 30.97 1.47
C TRP A 769 -15.50 31.69 2.53
N ASN A 770 -14.22 31.30 2.63
CA ASN A 770 -13.29 31.74 3.68
C ASN A 770 -12.38 32.90 3.28
N VAL A 771 -12.34 33.29 2.00
CA VAL A 771 -11.63 34.49 1.58
C VAL A 771 -12.47 35.67 2.05
N GLY A 772 -11.95 36.52 2.95
CA GLY A 772 -12.64 37.72 3.45
C GLY A 772 -12.89 38.81 2.40
N ASP A 773 -12.70 38.48 1.12
CA ASP A 773 -13.05 39.27 -0.04
C ASP A 773 -14.48 38.92 -0.50
N LEU A 774 -15.44 39.74 -0.10
CA LEU A 774 -16.83 39.64 -0.53
C LEU A 774 -17.02 39.87 -2.04
N ALA A 775 -16.05 40.48 -2.75
CA ALA A 775 -16.13 40.65 -4.19
C ALA A 775 -15.94 39.34 -4.95
N SER A 776 -15.06 38.44 -4.47
CA SER A 776 -14.89 37.09 -5.05
C SER A 776 -16.19 36.26 -5.05
N ILE A 777 -17.05 36.43 -4.04
CA ILE A 777 -18.38 35.80 -3.98
C ILE A 777 -19.28 36.31 -5.12
N GLN A 778 -19.19 37.60 -5.44
CA GLN A 778 -19.96 38.21 -6.53
C GLN A 778 -19.45 37.83 -7.90
N ASP A 779 -18.13 37.78 -8.07
CA ASP A 779 -17.52 37.35 -9.32
C ASP A 779 -17.94 35.92 -9.68
N ALA A 780 -17.80 34.96 -8.75
CA ALA A 780 -18.22 33.57 -8.96
C ALA A 780 -19.72 33.42 -9.25
N TRP A 781 -20.59 34.28 -8.72
CA TRP A 781 -21.99 34.30 -9.15
C TRP A 781 -22.15 34.77 -10.60
N ASN A 782 -21.48 35.86 -10.97
CA ASN A 782 -21.58 36.47 -12.29
C ASN A 782 -20.95 35.59 -13.39
N THR A 783 -19.90 34.82 -13.07
CA THR A 783 -19.12 34.01 -14.02
C THR A 783 -19.51 32.53 -14.01
N LEU A 784 -19.91 31.97 -12.85
CA LEU A 784 -20.15 30.52 -12.67
C LEU A 784 -21.57 30.17 -12.18
N ASN A 785 -22.39 31.17 -11.81
CA ASN A 785 -23.77 31.00 -11.34
C ASN A 785 -23.90 30.01 -10.16
N ILE A 786 -22.99 30.08 -9.19
CA ILE A 786 -23.04 29.29 -7.94
C ILE A 786 -23.34 30.17 -6.73
N TYR A 787 -23.97 29.58 -5.70
CA TYR A 787 -24.14 30.24 -4.40
C TYR A 787 -22.91 30.09 -3.50
N ALA A 788 -22.74 31.01 -2.55
CA ALA A 788 -22.01 30.75 -1.32
C ALA A 788 -23.00 30.17 -0.31
N LEU A 789 -22.88 28.87 0.00
CA LEU A 789 -23.78 28.20 0.95
C LEU A 789 -23.54 28.70 2.38
N GLN A 790 -22.29 28.97 2.71
CA GLN A 790 -21.87 29.75 3.88
C GLN A 790 -20.83 30.79 3.43
N ALA A 791 -21.05 32.06 3.79
CA ALA A 791 -20.07 33.13 3.61
C ALA A 791 -19.54 33.61 4.96
N LYS A 792 -18.21 33.71 5.15
CA LYS A 792 -17.66 34.44 6.30
C LYS A 792 -17.88 35.95 6.12
N PRO A 793 -18.24 36.71 7.17
CA PRO A 793 -18.19 38.17 7.13
C PRO A 793 -16.72 38.65 7.11
N PRO A 794 -16.44 39.90 6.73
CA PRO A 794 -15.09 40.47 6.77
C PRO A 794 -14.46 40.31 8.16
N GLY A 795 -13.20 39.86 8.24
CA GLY A 795 -12.56 39.55 9.53
C GLY A 795 -11.18 38.89 9.41
N ASP A 796 -10.18 39.39 10.14
CA ASP A 796 -8.85 38.74 10.28
C ASP A 796 -8.86 37.60 11.33
N SER A 797 -9.68 36.58 11.11
CA SER A 797 -9.76 35.41 12.00
C SER A 797 -8.67 34.34 11.72
N GLY A 798 -7.57 34.70 11.05
CA GLY A 798 -6.41 33.80 10.88
C GLY A 798 -6.70 32.50 10.12
N GLY A 799 -7.71 32.48 9.26
CA GLY A 799 -8.09 31.34 8.43
C GLY A 799 -9.53 30.86 8.63
N GLY A 800 -9.88 29.76 7.97
CA GLY A 800 -11.24 29.22 7.98
C GLY A 800 -11.71 28.64 9.32
N THR A 801 -10.79 28.29 10.22
CA THR A 801 -11.10 27.51 11.42
C THR A 801 -11.64 28.34 12.59
N ARG A 802 -11.14 29.56 12.80
CA ARG A 802 -11.54 30.35 13.99
C ARG A 802 -12.91 31.03 13.82
N PRO A 803 -13.68 31.18 14.91
CA PRO A 803 -14.87 32.02 14.94
C PRO A 803 -14.50 33.51 14.82
N ASN A 804 -15.41 34.31 14.29
CA ASN A 804 -15.37 35.77 14.43
C ASN A 804 -16.16 36.12 15.70
N VAL A 805 -15.48 36.51 16.79
CA VAL A 805 -16.13 36.88 18.07
C VAL A 805 -16.69 38.31 18.02
N GLU A 806 -15.98 39.21 17.35
CA GLU A 806 -16.38 40.59 17.10
C GLU A 806 -15.85 41.05 15.74
N LEU A 807 -16.47 42.08 15.16
CA LEU A 807 -15.98 42.78 13.97
C LEU A 807 -15.55 44.20 14.34
N THR A 808 -14.44 44.66 13.78
CA THR A 808 -14.04 46.07 13.84
C THR A 808 -15.05 46.97 13.11
N SER A 809 -15.06 48.27 13.42
CA SER A 809 -15.98 49.22 12.76
C SER A 809 -15.81 49.27 11.24
N ALA A 810 -14.59 49.06 10.72
CA ALA A 810 -14.33 49.02 9.28
C ALA A 810 -14.89 47.75 8.61
N GLU A 811 -14.83 46.60 9.29
CA GLU A 811 -15.43 45.34 8.83
C GLU A 811 -16.96 45.40 8.87
N GLN A 812 -17.53 46.07 9.88
CA GLN A 812 -18.96 46.35 9.96
C GLN A 812 -19.41 47.25 8.81
N GLU A 813 -18.70 48.36 8.55
CA GLU A 813 -19.00 49.27 7.45
C GLU A 813 -18.89 48.57 6.08
N ALA A 814 -17.87 47.74 5.87
CA ALA A 814 -17.70 46.96 4.65
C ALA A 814 -18.86 45.98 4.42
N LEU A 815 -19.37 45.33 5.48
CA LEU A 815 -20.52 44.43 5.37
C LEU A 815 -21.82 45.21 5.06
N VAL A 816 -22.02 46.38 5.68
CA VAL A 816 -23.18 47.25 5.37
C VAL A 816 -23.15 47.69 3.90
N GLN A 817 -22.02 48.23 3.42
CA GLN A 817 -21.87 48.67 2.04
C GLN A 817 -22.10 47.53 1.03
N PHE A 818 -21.65 46.31 1.37
CA PHE A 818 -21.89 45.13 0.55
C PHE A 818 -23.37 44.72 0.50
N VAL A 819 -24.08 44.77 1.63
CA VAL A 819 -25.52 44.46 1.71
C VAL A 819 -26.34 45.51 0.95
N GLU A 820 -26.09 46.80 1.19
CA GLU A 820 -26.74 47.91 0.47
C GLU A 820 -26.46 47.89 -1.04
N GLY A 821 -25.28 47.42 -1.45
CA GLY A 821 -24.91 47.17 -2.83
C GLY A 821 -25.57 45.94 -3.48
N GLY A 822 -26.43 45.20 -2.78
CA GLY A 822 -27.11 44.02 -3.29
C GLY A 822 -26.28 42.72 -3.27
N GLY A 823 -25.21 42.68 -2.49
CA GLY A 823 -24.26 41.56 -2.39
C GLY A 823 -24.84 40.24 -1.83
N LEU A 824 -26.09 40.22 -1.39
CA LEU A 824 -26.73 39.02 -0.84
C LEU A 824 -27.34 38.09 -1.92
N LYS A 825 -27.34 38.50 -3.20
CA LYS A 825 -28.03 37.79 -4.31
C LYS A 825 -27.59 36.35 -4.56
N ASN A 826 -26.52 35.88 -3.94
CA ASN A 826 -26.02 34.51 -4.06
C ASN A 826 -25.50 33.93 -2.73
N ILE A 827 -25.83 34.54 -1.59
CA ILE A 827 -25.44 34.07 -0.26
C ILE A 827 -26.64 33.40 0.41
N VAL A 828 -26.49 32.14 0.79
CA VAL A 828 -27.54 31.38 1.50
C VAL A 828 -27.47 31.66 3.01
N THR A 829 -26.29 31.57 3.62
CA THR A 829 -26.09 31.73 5.08
C THR A 829 -24.81 32.51 5.40
N ILE A 830 -24.74 33.10 6.61
CA ILE A 830 -23.53 33.77 7.12
C ILE A 830 -22.86 32.89 8.19
N GLN A 831 -21.61 32.51 7.97
CA GLN A 831 -20.80 31.73 8.92
C GLN A 831 -20.05 32.64 9.88
N THR A 832 -20.38 32.58 11.17
CA THR A 832 -19.61 33.29 12.22
C THR A 832 -18.79 32.34 13.10
N GLY A 833 -19.17 31.07 13.19
CA GLY A 833 -18.54 30.10 14.11
C GLY A 833 -17.20 29.47 13.67
N GLY A 834 -16.74 29.71 12.43
CA GLY A 834 -15.55 29.05 11.89
C GLY A 834 -15.78 27.56 11.58
N TRP A 835 -14.70 26.82 11.30
CA TRP A 835 -14.68 25.36 11.12
C TRP A 835 -13.88 24.74 12.27
N GLU A 836 -14.50 23.85 13.04
CA GLU A 836 -13.95 23.35 14.31
C GLU A 836 -13.74 24.44 15.39
N GLY A 837 -14.34 25.62 15.20
CA GLY A 837 -14.09 26.81 16.03
C GLY A 837 -14.41 26.60 17.51
N THR A 838 -13.37 26.59 18.34
CA THR A 838 -13.48 26.54 19.81
C THR A 838 -13.78 27.93 20.37
N ILE A 839 -15.05 28.33 20.40
CA ILE A 839 -15.50 29.42 21.28
C ILE A 839 -15.42 28.89 22.71
N ASP A 840 -14.81 29.65 23.64
CA ASP A 840 -14.87 29.27 25.05
C ASP A 840 -16.28 29.53 25.60
N VAL A 841 -17.10 28.48 25.62
CA VAL A 841 -18.49 28.53 26.09
C VAL A 841 -18.63 28.84 27.58
N GLU A 842 -17.55 28.80 28.36
CA GLU A 842 -17.53 29.22 29.77
C GLU A 842 -17.10 30.70 29.91
N ASN A 843 -16.53 31.32 28.86
CA ASN A 843 -16.19 32.73 28.82
C ASN A 843 -17.43 33.59 28.47
N ALA A 844 -18.16 34.00 29.50
CA ALA A 844 -19.39 34.78 29.36
C ALA A 844 -19.23 36.12 28.59
N GLU A 845 -18.05 36.75 28.59
CA GLU A 845 -17.81 37.98 27.82
C GLU A 845 -17.72 37.69 26.31
N GLU A 846 -16.95 36.66 25.94
CA GLU A 846 -16.76 36.20 24.57
C GLU A 846 -18.06 35.70 23.96
N VAL A 847 -18.80 34.86 24.70
CA VAL A 847 -20.15 34.40 24.35
C VAL A 847 -21.11 35.57 24.12
N SER A 848 -21.05 36.61 24.96
CA SER A 848 -21.91 37.80 24.83
C SER A 848 -21.57 38.65 23.60
N LYS A 849 -20.28 38.90 23.35
CA LYS A 849 -19.80 39.61 22.14
C LYS A 849 -20.16 38.87 20.86
N HIS A 850 -19.88 37.57 20.81
CA HIS A 850 -20.18 36.71 19.68
C HIS A 850 -21.68 36.72 19.38
N ARG A 851 -22.53 36.62 20.42
CA ARG A 851 -23.98 36.71 20.29
C ARG A 851 -24.43 38.07 19.74
N ALA A 852 -23.97 39.18 20.29
CA ALA A 852 -24.36 40.52 19.85
C ALA A 852 -23.96 40.79 18.39
N MET A 853 -22.77 40.35 17.98
CA MET A 853 -22.32 40.41 16.58
C MET A 853 -23.23 39.58 15.66
N ASN A 854 -23.63 38.38 16.11
CA ASN A 854 -24.53 37.51 15.34
C ASN A 854 -25.94 38.09 15.20
N GLU A 855 -26.51 38.65 16.27
CA GLU A 855 -27.82 39.31 16.24
C GLU A 855 -27.81 40.51 15.27
N TRP A 856 -26.75 41.33 15.28
CA TRP A 856 -26.55 42.43 14.32
C TRP A 856 -26.39 41.94 12.86
N ILE A 857 -25.61 40.88 12.61
CA ILE A 857 -25.47 40.28 11.27
C ILE A 857 -26.82 39.75 10.75
N ALA A 858 -27.60 39.09 11.60
CA ALA A 858 -28.90 38.54 11.22
C ALA A 858 -29.91 39.66 10.88
N GLU A 859 -29.94 40.74 11.66
CA GLU A 859 -30.78 41.91 11.39
C GLU A 859 -30.36 42.62 10.10
N LEU A 860 -29.06 42.86 9.89
CA LEU A 860 -28.53 43.52 8.70
C LEU A 860 -28.76 42.72 7.41
N THR A 861 -28.53 41.40 7.45
CA THR A 861 -28.52 40.57 6.24
C THR A 861 -29.85 39.87 5.94
N GLY A 862 -30.69 39.65 6.95
CA GLY A 862 -31.87 38.79 6.81
C GLY A 862 -31.53 37.36 6.34
N ARG A 863 -30.30 36.88 6.59
CA ARG A 863 -29.84 35.53 6.24
C ARG A 863 -29.69 34.66 7.49
N PRO A 864 -30.00 33.35 7.41
CA PRO A 864 -29.71 32.39 8.47
C PRO A 864 -28.24 32.41 8.91
N LEU A 865 -28.02 32.33 10.22
CA LEU A 865 -26.69 32.20 10.82
C LEU A 865 -26.23 30.74 10.82
N ALA A 866 -25.03 30.49 10.31
CA ALA A 866 -24.46 29.16 10.17
C ALA A 866 -23.27 28.89 11.11
N ILE A 867 -23.13 27.61 11.45
CA ILE A 867 -21.93 27.03 12.06
C ILE A 867 -21.55 25.73 11.31
N SER A 868 -20.28 25.29 11.47
CA SER A 868 -19.70 24.09 10.88
C SER A 868 -18.90 23.34 11.95
N THR A 869 -19.44 22.25 12.49
CA THR A 869 -18.84 21.56 13.65
C THR A 869 -18.34 20.15 13.34
N SER A 870 -17.10 19.87 13.75
CA SER A 870 -16.39 18.58 13.63
C SER A 870 -16.84 17.53 14.67
N GLY A 871 -17.18 16.32 14.24
CA GLY A 871 -17.39 15.15 15.11
C GLY A 871 -18.60 15.18 16.08
N ALA A 872 -18.90 14.00 16.65
CA ALA A 872 -20.05 13.79 17.53
C ALA A 872 -19.96 14.56 18.87
N TYR A 873 -18.74 14.80 19.37
CA TYR A 873 -18.51 15.53 20.62
C TYR A 873 -19.07 16.96 20.60
N ASN A 874 -19.25 17.57 19.42
CA ASN A 874 -19.67 18.97 19.32
C ASN A 874 -21.17 19.20 19.52
N ALA A 875 -22.03 18.20 19.36
CA ALA A 875 -23.48 18.32 19.58
C ALA A 875 -23.83 18.76 21.02
N TRP A 876 -23.00 18.40 22.01
CA TRP A 876 -23.25 18.63 23.43
C TRP A 876 -22.99 20.07 23.88
N TRP A 877 -21.91 20.71 23.41
CA TRP A 877 -21.62 22.10 23.76
C TRP A 877 -22.26 23.11 22.82
N LEU A 878 -22.57 22.73 21.56
CA LEU A 878 -23.40 23.53 20.65
C LEU A 878 -24.73 23.95 21.26
N SER A 879 -25.27 23.13 22.17
CA SER A 879 -26.49 23.42 22.93
C SER A 879 -26.41 24.74 23.73
N LYS A 880 -25.20 25.26 24.00
CA LYS A 880 -24.98 26.56 24.66
C LYS A 880 -25.04 27.75 23.69
N LEU A 881 -24.89 27.53 22.38
CA LEU A 881 -24.82 28.57 21.35
C LEU A 881 -26.14 28.66 20.55
N VAL A 882 -27.22 28.96 21.25
CA VAL A 882 -28.61 28.83 20.74
C VAL A 882 -29.04 29.88 19.69
N TRP A 883 -28.13 30.60 19.03
CA TRP A 883 -28.46 31.60 18.00
C TRP A 883 -28.15 31.19 16.56
N TYR A 884 -27.55 30.01 16.31
CA TYR A 884 -27.32 29.50 14.96
C TYR A 884 -28.57 28.84 14.36
N ASP A 885 -28.98 29.26 13.18
CA ASP A 885 -30.14 28.71 12.45
C ASP A 885 -29.85 27.36 11.81
N ILE A 886 -28.63 27.18 11.33
CA ILE A 886 -28.22 26.00 10.58
C ILE A 886 -26.83 25.53 10.99
N ASN A 887 -26.68 24.22 11.19
CA ASN A 887 -25.37 23.58 11.35
C ASN A 887 -25.03 22.74 10.12
N HIS A 888 -23.87 22.94 9.51
CA HIS A 888 -23.31 21.95 8.59
C HIS A 888 -22.52 20.97 9.47
N ALA A 889 -23.18 19.84 9.76
CA ALA A 889 -22.85 18.97 10.86
C ALA A 889 -21.92 17.84 10.41
N GLU A 890 -20.64 17.96 10.71
CA GLU A 890 -19.60 17.03 10.25
C GLU A 890 -19.78 15.68 10.94
N THR A 891 -19.90 14.62 10.15
CA THR A 891 -20.09 13.27 10.68
C THR A 891 -18.80 12.46 10.56
N GLU A 892 -17.98 12.47 11.61
CA GLU A 892 -17.02 11.39 11.83
C GLU A 892 -17.78 10.05 11.99
N MET A 893 -17.18 8.91 11.60
CA MET A 893 -17.89 7.63 11.33
C MET A 893 -18.63 6.95 12.51
N TRP A 894 -18.76 7.58 13.67
CA TRP A 894 -19.77 7.18 14.67
C TRP A 894 -21.20 7.61 14.29
N GLY A 895 -21.33 8.32 13.16
CA GLY A 895 -22.56 8.45 12.38
C GLY A 895 -23.38 9.70 12.73
N PRO A 896 -24.45 9.97 11.97
CA PRO A 896 -25.34 11.12 12.17
C PRO A 896 -26.23 11.01 13.43
N MET A 897 -25.84 10.20 14.41
CA MET A 897 -26.70 9.77 15.51
C MET A 897 -27.02 10.84 16.55
N ASP A 898 -26.41 12.02 16.51
CA ASP A 898 -26.66 13.07 17.51
C ASP A 898 -27.44 14.28 16.96
N PHE A 899 -27.45 14.56 15.66
CA PHE A 899 -28.01 15.83 15.16
C PHE A 899 -29.54 15.84 15.05
N ASN A 900 -30.16 14.78 14.53
CA ASN A 900 -31.62 14.72 14.41
C ASN A 900 -32.33 14.32 15.72
N VAL A 901 -31.63 13.67 16.66
CA VAL A 901 -32.23 13.18 17.93
C VAL A 901 -31.73 13.90 19.21
N ILE A 902 -30.55 14.53 19.21
CA ILE A 902 -30.07 15.35 20.35
C ILE A 902 -30.13 16.84 20.01
N TRP A 903 -29.39 17.30 18.99
CA TRP A 903 -29.24 18.72 18.69
C TRP A 903 -30.56 19.36 18.23
N THR A 904 -31.18 18.88 17.15
CA THR A 904 -32.43 19.46 16.62
C THR A 904 -33.56 19.49 17.67
N PRO A 905 -33.82 18.40 18.44
CA PRO A 905 -34.82 18.45 19.52
C PRO A 905 -34.42 19.34 20.69
N TYR A 906 -33.13 19.51 20.99
CA TYR A 906 -32.68 20.50 21.97
C TYR A 906 -32.99 21.92 21.50
N MET A 907 -32.60 22.26 20.27
CA MET A 907 -32.78 23.60 19.69
C MET A 907 -34.28 23.97 19.63
N LYS A 908 -35.14 23.06 19.16
CA LYS A 908 -36.61 23.26 19.16
C LYS A 908 -37.20 23.48 20.58
N ARG A 909 -36.56 22.99 21.65
CA ARG A 909 -36.97 23.27 23.04
C ARG A 909 -36.39 24.57 23.60
N ALA A 910 -35.15 24.91 23.24
CA ALA A 910 -34.45 26.08 23.75
C ALA A 910 -34.95 27.41 23.15
N ARG A 911 -35.51 27.34 21.93
CA ARG A 911 -36.00 28.48 21.14
C ARG A 911 -37.19 28.04 20.25
N PRO A 912 -38.36 27.78 20.86
CA PRO A 912 -39.52 27.20 20.17
C PRO A 912 -40.15 28.13 19.12
N ASP A 913 -39.79 29.41 19.14
CA ASP A 913 -40.19 30.46 18.20
C ASP A 913 -39.28 30.55 16.96
N ARG A 914 -38.14 29.85 16.95
CA ARG A 914 -37.12 29.95 15.90
C ARG A 914 -36.77 28.59 15.31
N PRO A 915 -37.22 28.28 14.08
CA PRO A 915 -36.85 27.06 13.36
C PRO A 915 -35.34 26.81 13.28
N THR A 916 -34.96 25.58 12.96
CA THR A 916 -33.57 25.17 12.87
C THR A 916 -33.41 24.11 11.79
N ALA A 917 -32.30 24.17 11.07
CA ALA A 917 -31.92 23.22 10.02
C ALA A 917 -30.55 22.61 10.32
N TRP A 918 -30.21 21.53 9.62
CA TRP A 918 -28.84 21.03 9.57
C TRP A 918 -28.56 20.46 8.18
N ALA A 919 -27.35 20.65 7.68
CA ALA A 919 -26.87 20.03 6.46
C ALA A 919 -25.92 18.90 6.81
N TYR A 920 -26.06 17.76 6.15
CA TYR A 920 -25.17 16.62 6.30
C TYR A 920 -23.80 17.00 5.73
N LEU A 921 -22.75 16.88 6.55
CA LEU A 921 -21.39 17.21 6.17
C LEU A 921 -20.53 15.94 6.21
N PRO A 922 -20.60 15.11 5.16
CA PRO A 922 -19.84 13.87 5.12
C PRO A 922 -18.34 14.14 4.99
N GLN A 923 -17.56 13.47 5.82
CA GLN A 923 -16.11 13.44 5.74
C GLN A 923 -15.69 12.19 4.95
N LEU A 924 -15.71 12.32 3.62
CA LEU A 924 -15.41 11.24 2.69
C LEU A 924 -13.99 11.36 2.18
N TYR A 925 -13.33 10.23 1.96
CA TYR A 925 -12.07 10.21 1.25
C TYR A 925 -12.35 9.75 -0.19
N GLU A 926 -11.36 9.84 -1.07
CA GLU A 926 -11.47 9.38 -2.47
C GLU A 926 -12.06 7.97 -2.54
N ASN A 927 -11.68 7.19 -1.53
CA ASN A 927 -12.03 5.83 -1.23
C ASN A 927 -13.52 5.56 -0.90
N HIS A 928 -14.38 6.54 -0.65
CA HIS A 928 -15.74 6.23 -0.19
C HIS A 928 -16.65 5.76 -1.35
N PRO A 929 -17.24 4.54 -1.31
CA PRO A 929 -18.06 4.04 -2.40
C PRO A 929 -19.29 4.91 -2.67
N TYR A 930 -19.55 5.25 -3.94
CA TYR A 930 -20.62 6.21 -4.28
C TYR A 930 -22.01 5.78 -3.77
N GLU A 931 -22.42 4.54 -4.00
CA GLU A 931 -23.75 4.08 -3.57
C GLU A 931 -23.91 4.11 -2.04
N ARG A 932 -22.80 4.05 -1.29
CA ARG A 932 -22.80 4.27 0.17
C ARG A 932 -22.99 5.74 0.50
N LEU A 933 -22.26 6.68 -0.13
CA LEU A 933 -22.51 8.11 0.03
C LEU A 933 -23.95 8.47 -0.33
N ARG A 934 -24.46 7.95 -1.44
CA ARG A 934 -25.81 8.20 -1.93
C ARG A 934 -26.86 7.68 -0.94
N PHE A 935 -26.69 6.46 -0.43
CA PHE A 935 -27.52 5.92 0.64
C PHE A 935 -27.45 6.74 1.94
N GLU A 936 -26.25 7.06 2.44
CA GLU A 936 -26.07 7.87 3.64
C GLU A 936 -26.66 9.28 3.45
N THR A 937 -26.53 9.88 2.27
CA THR A 937 -27.17 11.15 1.91
C THR A 937 -28.69 11.03 2.01
N TYR A 938 -29.32 10.05 1.34
CA TYR A 938 -30.76 9.86 1.40
C TYR A 938 -31.27 9.56 2.82
N GLU A 939 -30.55 8.75 3.61
CA GLU A 939 -30.92 8.50 5.01
C GLU A 939 -30.92 9.82 5.81
N ASN A 940 -29.93 10.69 5.60
CA ASN A 940 -29.84 11.97 6.29
C ASN A 940 -30.90 12.98 5.82
N ILE A 941 -31.23 13.03 4.53
CA ILE A 941 -32.36 13.83 4.01
C ILE A 941 -33.68 13.38 4.69
N VAL A 942 -33.95 12.08 4.76
CA VAL A 942 -35.13 11.52 5.45
C VAL A 942 -35.14 11.85 6.95
N ARG A 943 -33.97 12.00 7.59
CA ARG A 943 -33.82 12.47 8.98
C ARG A 943 -33.97 13.99 9.15
N GLY A 944 -34.36 14.72 8.11
CA GLY A 944 -34.57 16.17 8.14
C GLY A 944 -33.32 17.00 7.84
N SER A 945 -32.34 16.46 7.11
CA SER A 945 -31.22 17.23 6.60
C SER A 945 -31.64 18.08 5.40
N VAL A 946 -31.14 19.32 5.30
CA VAL A 946 -31.45 20.24 4.19
C VAL A 946 -30.49 20.12 3.00
N GLY A 947 -29.66 19.07 2.96
CA GLY A 947 -28.73 18.85 1.86
C GLY A 947 -27.44 18.15 2.28
N THR A 948 -26.51 18.03 1.34
CA THR A 948 -25.17 17.46 1.56
C THR A 948 -24.10 18.49 1.22
N SER A 949 -23.08 18.60 2.07
CA SER A 949 -22.06 19.63 1.98
C SER A 949 -20.72 18.96 2.23
N MET A 950 -19.81 18.92 1.28
CA MET A 950 -18.62 18.07 1.36
C MET A 950 -17.39 18.85 1.82
N ILE A 951 -16.52 18.18 2.59
CA ILE A 951 -15.16 18.65 2.82
C ILE A 951 -14.28 17.99 1.77
N GLN A 952 -13.88 16.78 2.09
CA GLN A 952 -13.12 15.84 1.29
C GLN A 952 -14.10 15.04 0.40
N GLY A 953 -13.62 14.55 -0.74
CA GLY A 953 -14.46 14.02 -1.81
C GLY A 953 -14.08 12.60 -2.26
N ILE A 954 -15.07 11.93 -2.85
CA ILE A 954 -14.98 10.64 -3.55
C ILE A 954 -14.11 10.73 -4.81
N GLY A 955 -13.57 9.59 -5.23
CA GLY A 955 -12.59 9.49 -6.32
C GLY A 955 -13.04 10.19 -7.60
N ASP A 956 -14.17 9.75 -8.16
CA ASP A 956 -14.83 10.45 -9.28
C ASP A 956 -15.76 11.53 -8.72
N PRO A 957 -15.41 12.82 -8.82
CA PRO A 957 -16.22 13.88 -8.26
C PRO A 957 -17.54 14.10 -9.05
N THR A 958 -17.68 13.57 -10.27
CA THR A 958 -18.92 13.70 -11.07
C THR A 958 -20.08 12.88 -10.54
N PHE A 959 -19.83 11.89 -9.69
CA PHE A 959 -20.86 11.30 -8.86
C PHE A 959 -21.67 12.34 -8.05
N ASN A 960 -21.03 13.44 -7.63
CA ASN A 960 -21.72 14.53 -6.93
C ASN A 960 -22.64 15.34 -7.88
N ARG A 961 -22.34 15.37 -9.19
CA ARG A 961 -23.22 15.93 -10.24
C ARG A 961 -24.49 15.10 -10.36
N GLY A 962 -24.35 13.77 -10.37
CA GLY A 962 -25.47 12.83 -10.31
C GLY A 962 -26.33 13.05 -9.07
N LEU A 963 -25.72 13.05 -7.88
CA LEU A 963 -26.40 13.25 -6.60
C LEU A 963 -27.10 14.61 -6.49
N ALA A 964 -26.48 15.69 -6.99
CA ALA A 964 -27.10 17.02 -7.03
C ALA A 964 -28.31 17.07 -7.97
N GLY A 965 -28.23 16.37 -9.10
CA GLY A 965 -29.36 16.12 -10.00
C GLY A 965 -30.52 15.41 -9.31
N GLU A 966 -30.25 14.24 -8.74
CA GLU A 966 -31.25 13.43 -8.04
C GLU A 966 -31.91 14.18 -6.88
N LEU A 967 -31.13 14.89 -6.05
CA LEU A 967 -31.68 15.70 -4.97
C LEU A 967 -32.56 16.84 -5.51
N ARG A 968 -32.16 17.52 -6.58
CA ARG A 968 -32.99 18.56 -7.22
C ARG A 968 -34.32 18.00 -7.74
N GLY A 969 -34.30 16.83 -8.39
CA GLY A 969 -35.51 16.12 -8.83
C GLY A 969 -36.43 15.67 -7.69
N LEU A 970 -35.91 15.60 -6.45
CA LEU A 970 -36.61 15.18 -5.24
C LEU A 970 -37.07 16.35 -4.33
N GLU A 971 -36.71 17.61 -4.63
CA GLU A 971 -37.05 18.77 -3.78
C GLU A 971 -38.56 18.89 -3.54
N ALA A 972 -39.37 18.88 -4.60
CA ALA A 972 -40.82 18.99 -4.51
C ALA A 972 -41.49 17.81 -3.78
N PRO A 973 -41.25 16.52 -4.15
CA PRO A 973 -41.92 15.41 -3.47
C PRO A 973 -41.47 15.21 -2.02
N LEU A 974 -40.19 15.43 -1.67
CA LEU A 974 -39.70 15.22 -0.30
C LEU A 974 -40.02 16.37 0.66
N ASN A 975 -40.29 17.58 0.16
CA ASN A 975 -40.71 18.72 0.98
C ASN A 975 -42.21 19.02 0.87
N SER A 976 -42.98 18.13 0.24
CA SER A 976 -44.44 18.28 0.13
C SER A 976 -45.10 18.25 1.51
N THR A 977 -46.06 19.15 1.71
CA THR A 977 -46.93 19.18 2.89
C THR A 977 -48.21 18.37 2.69
N ASP A 978 -48.40 17.76 1.52
CA ASP A 978 -49.55 16.91 1.25
C ASP A 978 -49.46 15.62 2.08
N PRO A 979 -50.58 15.07 2.58
CA PRO A 979 -50.57 13.80 3.29
C PRO A 979 -49.98 12.68 2.43
N ALA A 980 -48.99 11.97 2.98
CA ALA A 980 -48.35 10.85 2.29
C ALA A 980 -49.39 9.81 1.83
N PRO A 981 -49.24 9.23 0.62
CA PRO A 981 -50.15 8.19 0.14
C PRO A 981 -50.09 6.96 1.06
N GLN A 982 -51.20 6.22 1.15
CA GLN A 982 -51.24 4.96 1.87
C GLN A 982 -50.35 3.92 1.15
N VAL A 983 -49.19 3.62 1.74
CA VAL A 983 -48.26 2.58 1.27
C VAL A 983 -48.46 1.32 2.10
N SER A 984 -48.66 0.18 1.43
CA SER A 984 -48.57 -1.15 2.03
C SER A 984 -47.33 -1.88 1.54
N ILE A 985 -46.69 -2.65 2.42
CA ILE A 985 -45.47 -3.41 2.13
C ILE A 985 -45.70 -4.85 2.61
N GLU A 986 -45.41 -5.83 1.76
CA GLU A 986 -45.43 -7.24 2.12
C GLU A 986 -44.02 -7.84 2.05
N PRO A 987 -43.60 -8.69 3.03
CA PRO A 987 -44.37 -9.09 4.21
C PRO A 987 -44.44 -7.98 5.28
N ALA A 988 -45.58 -7.91 5.97
CA ALA A 988 -45.75 -7.02 7.11
C ALA A 988 -44.77 -7.39 8.24
N GLY A 989 -44.02 -6.40 8.76
CA GLY A 989 -43.05 -6.59 9.85
C GLY A 989 -41.63 -6.08 9.59
N LEU A 990 -41.35 -5.52 8.40
CA LEU A 990 -40.12 -4.77 8.16
C LEU A 990 -40.11 -3.47 9.00
N SER A 991 -38.96 -3.16 9.60
CA SER A 991 -38.82 -2.02 10.53
C SER A 991 -38.99 -0.67 9.81
N HIS A 992 -39.93 0.14 10.33
CA HIS A 992 -40.16 1.50 9.83
C HIS A 992 -39.06 2.46 10.30
N LYS A 993 -38.31 3.03 9.36
CA LYS A 993 -37.42 4.19 9.57
C LYS A 993 -37.96 5.50 8.96
N VAL A 994 -39.10 5.42 8.27
CA VAL A 994 -39.84 6.55 7.69
C VAL A 994 -41.20 6.60 8.36
N THR A 995 -41.50 7.71 9.03
CA THR A 995 -42.76 8.02 9.73
C THR A 995 -43.04 9.51 9.60
#